data_AF-A0AAX6NEP5-F1
#
_entry.id   AF-A0AAX6NEP5-F1
#
_cell.length_a   1.000
_cell.length_b   1.000
_cell.length_c   1.000
_cell.angle_alpha   90.00
_cell.angle_beta   90.00
_cell.angle_gamma   90.00
#
_symmetry.space_group_name_H-M   'P 1'
#
loop_
_entity.id
_entity.type
_entity.pdbx_description
1 polymer ?
#
loop_
_entity_poly.entity_id
_entity_poly.type
_entity_poly.pdbx_seq_one_letter_code
_entity_poly.pdbx_strand_id
1 'polypeptide(L)'
;MMKVDILDIFSGKLTNLRNIMIEGEVIELNYRKTKNDSLIIEGTIFDGTSSMYFSYFDENEPTYKVNDILELKGSAAPNKFNQWELTFNPTKNGVKKVGTKQPKVYDDGSEEHRVELQTFSFMTEKRGAVPVSKYFEVAKALGHKAVAITDVSVAQSFPEAYSASKKHGVKAIFGMTALLAPQTHMVYNNEKRLLTSDIVVFDVETTGLSSRNDHIIELGAAKISNGKVVDRFQKLVKSPKSVNPFIEELTGINDAMLAKSGEDLKSVLEEFNDFVGSSMLAAHNAWFDLHHLEMAYIKANIDVPKLIVIDTLKISRKIHTEGFKNHQLKTLAKKYDIPLHNAHRACDDAEATAWVLIKMIEKLDAVDIRDTEELESFKTDINPLIEFPNEITIWVKNQVGLKNLYNIITDSHIHSLSSMGSPTGSNRPIVSWDLINKYREGLIIGSGSHEGMVFSNALNKPDYVIAEEMEKYDVIEMQPAELARHWWHNERTETDKEEYIIDAWKTVYRIAKEKNKFIVASGHAHFVEIEDALLHNILIYSQLPPKRPHFSRKGKMEFPFGPAPFRTTKEMLESFPYLSKQEVHQIVITNPNLLADRVEELSPIPLDEKEFPKLFTPKIDGIDDKFRELAMKNARKKYGNQLPELVESRLTRELDAIIDNGYAVIYMISRDLVKKSLEDGYLVGSRGSVGSSFAATMTEITEVNPLPPHYVCKECQWNLFFTKTEEVLSGFDLPPSFSALLNSEKYTEEGINYFVETFMENFNITDKDKMVISMKNHNPKVCPQCKKESLIADGHNIQFETFLGFDGDKVPDIDLSASRC
;
A
#
# COMPACT_ATOMS: atom_id res chain seq x y z
N MET A 1 -14.27 46.76 13.09
CA MET A 1 -14.82 45.61 12.33
C MET A 1 -14.60 44.38 13.18
N MET A 2 -15.60 43.49 13.25
CA MET A 2 -15.50 42.24 14.00
C MET A 2 -14.62 41.27 13.20
N LYS A 3 -13.56 40.74 13.83
CA LYS A 3 -12.82 39.58 13.31
C LYS A 3 -13.73 38.36 13.48
N VAL A 4 -13.92 37.59 12.41
CA VAL A 4 -14.79 36.42 12.41
C VAL A 4 -14.02 35.21 11.88
N ASP A 5 -14.27 34.05 12.46
CA ASP A 5 -13.76 32.78 11.95
C ASP A 5 -14.52 32.43 10.67
N ILE A 6 -13.80 31.89 9.69
CA ILE A 6 -14.33 31.49 8.39
C ILE A 6 -15.45 30.45 8.58
N LEU A 7 -15.30 29.51 9.52
CA LEU A 7 -16.34 28.53 9.82
C LEU A 7 -17.66 29.17 10.29
N ASP A 8 -17.61 30.31 10.97
CA ASP A 8 -18.80 31.02 11.43
C ASP A 8 -19.58 31.71 10.28
N ILE A 9 -18.90 32.01 9.17
CA ILE A 9 -19.53 32.46 7.92
C ILE A 9 -20.36 31.35 7.29
N PHE A 10 -19.84 30.12 7.29
CA PHE A 10 -20.54 28.96 6.70
C PHE A 10 -21.60 28.35 7.60
N SER A 11 -21.44 28.43 8.93
CA SER A 11 -22.37 27.83 9.89
C SER A 11 -23.69 28.59 10.07
N GLY A 12 -23.85 29.76 9.44
CA GLY A 12 -25.05 30.59 9.54
C GLY A 12 -25.22 31.29 10.89
N LYS A 13 -24.21 31.25 11.77
CA LYS A 13 -24.19 31.99 13.04
C LYS A 13 -24.14 33.51 12.84
N LEU A 14 -23.61 33.96 11.71
CA LEU A 14 -23.54 35.38 11.35
C LEU A 14 -24.80 35.81 10.59
N THR A 15 -25.54 36.77 11.15
CA THR A 15 -26.73 37.37 10.52
C THR A 15 -26.39 38.46 9.51
N ASN A 16 -25.16 39.01 9.55
CA ASN A 16 -24.68 40.03 8.64
C ASN A 16 -23.28 39.68 8.12
N LEU A 17 -23.18 39.50 6.80
CA LEU A 17 -21.93 39.17 6.09
C LEU A 17 -21.26 40.37 5.42
N ARG A 18 -21.68 41.60 5.77
CA ARG A 18 -21.08 42.86 5.30
C ARG A 18 -20.18 43.46 6.38
N ASN A 19 -19.09 44.10 5.96
CA ASN A 19 -18.13 44.78 6.83
C ASN A 19 -17.52 43.85 7.91
N ILE A 20 -17.17 42.65 7.50
CA ILE A 20 -16.50 41.64 8.32
C ILE A 20 -15.00 41.60 7.99
N MET A 21 -14.20 41.13 8.95
CA MET A 21 -12.77 40.91 8.79
C MET A 21 -12.47 39.42 9.00
N ILE A 22 -11.77 38.81 8.05
CA ILE A 22 -11.20 37.47 8.20
C ILE A 22 -9.68 37.57 8.16
N GLU A 23 -9.02 36.66 8.86
CA GLU A 23 -7.55 36.56 8.85
C GLU A 23 -7.17 35.11 8.60
N GLY A 24 -6.26 34.86 7.67
CA GLY A 24 -5.86 33.50 7.34
C GLY A 24 -4.61 33.44 6.50
N GLU A 25 -4.01 32.25 6.47
CA GLU A 25 -2.90 31.88 5.61
C GLU A 25 -3.38 31.76 4.17
N VAL A 26 -2.66 32.36 3.23
CA VAL A 26 -2.88 32.18 1.80
C VAL A 26 -2.38 30.80 1.38
N ILE A 27 -3.32 29.91 1.03
CA ILE A 27 -3.00 28.54 0.56
C ILE A 27 -2.93 28.47 -0.97
N GLU A 28 -3.60 29.39 -1.66
CA GLU A 28 -3.56 29.52 -3.11
C GLU A 28 -3.63 30.99 -3.50
N LEU A 29 -2.85 31.40 -4.52
CA LEU A 29 -2.85 32.76 -5.05
C LEU A 29 -2.64 32.75 -6.56
N ASN A 30 -3.56 33.37 -7.28
CA ASN A 30 -3.52 33.57 -8.72
C ASN A 30 -3.85 35.03 -9.05
N TYR A 31 -3.26 35.55 -10.13
CA TYR A 31 -3.64 36.84 -10.68
C TYR A 31 -3.51 36.86 -12.20
N ARG A 32 -4.41 37.59 -12.87
CA ARG A 32 -4.38 37.75 -14.33
C ARG A 32 -4.81 39.15 -14.75
N LYS A 33 -4.26 39.62 -15.86
CA LYS A 33 -4.67 40.90 -16.49
C LYS A 33 -6.04 40.77 -17.13
N THR A 34 -6.88 41.77 -16.90
CA THR A 34 -8.17 41.93 -17.57
C THR A 34 -8.03 42.75 -18.85
N LYS A 35 -9.11 42.86 -19.63
CA LYS A 35 -9.14 43.69 -20.85
C LYS A 35 -8.97 45.20 -20.59
N ASN A 36 -9.13 45.64 -19.34
CA ASN A 36 -9.06 47.04 -18.95
C ASN A 36 -7.74 47.37 -18.22
N ASP A 37 -6.69 46.57 -18.42
CA ASP A 37 -5.38 46.64 -17.77
C ASP A 37 -5.36 46.53 -16.23
N SER A 38 -6.51 46.40 -15.56
CA SER A 38 -6.57 46.01 -14.15
C SER A 38 -6.28 44.52 -13.97
N LEU A 39 -5.74 44.15 -12.80
CA LEU A 39 -5.54 42.78 -12.37
C LEU A 39 -6.77 42.30 -11.59
N ILE A 40 -7.23 41.08 -11.89
CA ILE A 40 -8.04 40.31 -10.95
C ILE A 40 -7.09 39.45 -10.13
N ILE A 41 -7.15 39.60 -8.82
CA ILE A 41 -6.37 38.84 -7.84
C ILE A 41 -7.35 37.93 -7.11
N GLU A 42 -7.07 36.64 -7.11
CA GLU A 42 -7.93 35.63 -6.53
C GLU A 42 -7.13 34.52 -5.86
N GLY A 43 -7.71 33.89 -4.86
CA GLY A 43 -7.02 32.89 -4.08
C GLY A 43 -7.87 32.35 -2.96
N THR A 44 -7.25 31.53 -2.12
CA THR A 44 -7.91 30.91 -0.97
C THR A 44 -7.12 31.21 0.28
N ILE A 45 -7.81 31.62 1.35
CA ILE A 45 -7.22 31.71 2.69
C ILE A 45 -7.76 30.63 3.62
N PHE A 46 -6.95 30.17 4.57
CA PHE A 46 -7.28 29.22 5.61
C PHE A 46 -6.97 29.82 6.99
N ASP A 47 -7.94 29.80 7.91
CA ASP A 47 -7.78 30.40 9.25
C ASP A 47 -7.52 29.37 10.37
N GLY A 48 -7.31 28.10 10.01
CA GLY A 48 -7.23 26.99 10.97
C GLY A 48 -8.56 26.27 11.19
N THR A 49 -9.69 26.89 10.86
CA THR A 49 -11.04 26.31 11.04
C THR A 49 -11.70 25.93 9.71
N SER A 50 -11.54 26.75 8.69
CA SER A 50 -12.09 26.53 7.35
C SER A 50 -11.34 27.37 6.31
N SER A 51 -11.55 27.06 5.03
CA SER A 51 -10.99 27.84 3.92
C SER A 51 -12.05 28.72 3.27
N MET A 52 -11.64 29.87 2.73
CA MET A 52 -12.51 30.78 2.00
C MET A 52 -11.81 31.34 0.75
N TYR A 53 -12.50 31.23 -0.39
CA TYR A 53 -12.09 31.87 -1.63
C TYR A 53 -12.27 33.39 -1.53
N PHE A 54 -11.29 34.15 -1.98
CA PHE A 54 -11.37 35.60 -2.10
C PHE A 54 -11.05 36.04 -3.53
N SER A 55 -11.65 37.15 -3.95
CA SER A 55 -11.36 37.77 -5.24
C SER A 55 -11.58 39.28 -5.18
N TYR A 56 -10.66 40.05 -5.77
CA TYR A 56 -10.76 41.50 -5.88
C TYR A 56 -9.96 42.04 -7.08
N PHE A 57 -10.16 43.31 -7.39
CA PHE A 57 -9.46 43.99 -8.48
C PHE A 57 -8.42 44.97 -7.91
N ASP A 58 -7.23 44.99 -8.51
CA ASP A 58 -6.16 45.94 -8.22
C ASP A 58 -5.45 46.38 -9.52
N GLU A 59 -4.71 47.48 -9.46
CA GLU A 59 -3.86 47.95 -10.56
C GLU A 59 -2.43 47.37 -10.44
N ASN A 60 -2.03 46.94 -9.24
CA ASN A 60 -0.68 46.43 -8.95
C ASN A 60 -0.68 44.93 -8.66
N GLU A 61 0.44 44.27 -8.94
CA GLU A 61 0.66 42.87 -8.56
C GLU A 61 0.65 42.70 -7.02
N PRO A 62 0.17 41.55 -6.51
CA PRO A 62 0.12 41.31 -5.07
C PRO A 62 1.54 41.31 -4.47
N THR A 63 1.72 42.06 -3.37
CA THR A 63 2.99 42.12 -2.62
C THR A 63 3.15 40.98 -1.60
N TYR A 64 2.22 40.03 -1.61
CA TYR A 64 2.14 38.88 -0.73
C TYR A 64 2.10 37.60 -1.57
N LYS A 65 2.42 36.47 -0.94
CA LYS A 65 2.54 35.15 -1.60
C LYS A 65 1.88 34.05 -0.78
N VAL A 66 1.82 32.85 -1.34
CA VAL A 66 1.44 31.63 -0.60
C VAL A 66 2.26 31.52 0.70
N ASN A 67 1.62 31.10 1.79
CA ASN A 67 2.09 31.09 3.18
C ASN A 67 2.13 32.46 3.89
N ASP A 68 1.80 33.57 3.24
CA ASP A 68 1.58 34.83 3.94
C ASP A 68 0.23 34.82 4.68
N ILE A 69 0.16 35.54 5.81
CA ILE A 69 -1.07 35.72 6.58
C ILE A 69 -1.67 37.05 6.17
N LEU A 70 -2.89 37.01 5.65
CA LEU A 70 -3.63 38.19 5.23
C LEU A 70 -4.78 38.48 6.20
N GLU A 71 -4.94 39.75 6.53
CA GLU A 71 -6.18 40.32 7.04
C GLU A 71 -6.99 40.84 5.85
N LEU A 72 -8.19 40.29 5.63
CA LEU A 72 -9.12 40.69 4.58
C LEU A 72 -10.35 41.37 5.20
N LYS A 73 -10.62 42.61 4.80
CA LYS A 73 -11.75 43.45 5.23
C LYS A 73 -12.71 43.65 4.07
N GLY A 74 -13.93 43.16 4.21
CA GLY A 74 -14.89 43.19 3.11
C GLY A 74 -16.23 42.54 3.43
N SER A 75 -16.79 41.88 2.43
CA SER A 75 -18.07 41.17 2.55
C SER A 75 -18.02 39.80 1.89
N ALA A 76 -18.66 38.82 2.53
CA ALA A 76 -18.93 37.53 1.92
C ALA A 76 -20.25 37.59 1.14
N ALA A 77 -20.25 37.13 -0.11
CA ALA A 77 -21.43 37.08 -0.96
C ALA A 77 -21.38 35.86 -1.90
N PRO A 78 -22.53 35.34 -2.37
CA PRO A 78 -22.56 34.30 -3.38
C PRO A 78 -21.78 34.71 -4.63
N ASN A 79 -20.99 33.79 -5.18
CA ASN A 79 -20.23 34.00 -6.40
C ASN A 79 -21.21 34.22 -7.57
N LYS A 80 -20.93 35.22 -8.41
CA LYS A 80 -21.77 35.57 -9.56
C LYS A 80 -21.82 34.48 -10.63
N PHE A 81 -20.78 33.66 -10.72
CA PHE A 81 -20.68 32.56 -11.69
C PHE A 81 -21.14 31.22 -11.11
N ASN A 82 -20.94 31.00 -9.82
CA ASN A 82 -21.44 29.82 -9.10
C ASN A 82 -22.16 30.23 -7.81
N GLN A 83 -23.48 30.43 -7.89
CA GLN A 83 -24.27 30.95 -6.75
C GLN A 83 -24.28 30.02 -5.52
N TRP A 84 -23.78 28.80 -5.65
CA TRP A 84 -23.65 27.84 -4.56
C TRP A 84 -22.37 28.04 -3.72
N GLU A 85 -21.45 28.89 -4.16
CA GLU A 85 -20.20 29.20 -3.46
C GLU A 85 -20.23 30.62 -2.88
N LEU A 86 -19.78 30.78 -1.64
CA LEU A 86 -19.53 32.10 -1.05
C LEU A 86 -18.11 32.55 -1.39
N THR A 87 -17.98 33.78 -1.89
CA THR A 87 -16.70 34.44 -2.13
C THR A 87 -16.55 35.62 -1.18
N PHE A 88 -15.36 35.75 -0.57
CA PHE A 88 -14.99 36.94 0.15
C PHE A 88 -14.56 38.03 -0.83
N ASN A 89 -15.16 39.21 -0.73
CA ASN A 89 -14.85 40.35 -1.58
C ASN A 89 -14.18 41.43 -0.71
N PRO A 90 -12.84 41.47 -0.63
CA PRO A 90 -12.12 42.54 0.04
C PRO A 90 -12.46 43.91 -0.56
N THR A 91 -12.46 44.94 0.28
CA THR A 91 -12.47 46.33 -0.20
C THR A 91 -11.10 46.71 -0.79
N LYS A 92 -11.04 47.79 -1.60
CA LYS A 92 -9.80 48.24 -2.25
C LYS A 92 -8.60 48.41 -1.30
N ASN A 93 -8.85 48.83 -0.06
CA ASN A 93 -7.82 48.99 0.99
C ASN A 93 -7.97 47.94 2.11
N GLY A 94 -8.71 46.87 1.83
CA GLY A 94 -9.09 45.85 2.80
C GLY A 94 -8.15 44.66 2.85
N VAL A 95 -7.09 44.62 2.04
CA VAL A 95 -6.13 43.53 1.99
C VAL A 95 -4.85 43.97 2.66
N LYS A 96 -4.45 43.31 3.74
CA LYS A 96 -3.23 43.63 4.47
C LYS A 96 -2.47 42.37 4.84
N LYS A 97 -1.20 42.28 4.43
CA LYS A 97 -0.27 41.29 4.97
C LYS A 97 0.03 41.63 6.43
N VAL A 98 -0.30 40.71 7.33
CA VAL A 98 -0.08 40.85 8.78
C VAL A 98 1.04 39.94 9.28
N GLY A 99 1.46 38.96 8.48
CA GLY A 99 2.59 38.11 8.79
C GLY A 99 2.93 37.17 7.65
N THR A 100 3.87 36.27 7.93
CA THR A 100 4.17 35.10 7.12
C THR A 100 4.17 33.92 8.07
N LYS A 101 3.47 32.84 7.72
CA LYS A 101 3.47 31.61 8.52
C LYS A 101 4.92 31.15 8.64
N GLN A 102 5.39 31.10 9.87
CA GLN A 102 6.71 30.58 10.15
C GLN A 102 6.66 29.06 9.97
N PRO A 103 7.71 28.44 9.41
CA PRO A 103 7.84 26.99 9.46
C PRO A 103 7.68 26.53 10.90
N LYS A 104 6.88 25.48 11.10
CA LYS A 104 6.74 24.90 12.44
C LYS A 104 8.12 24.37 12.85
N VAL A 105 8.62 24.83 13.99
CA VAL A 105 9.86 24.32 14.57
C VAL A 105 9.46 23.14 15.44
N TYR A 106 9.99 21.97 15.12
CA TYR A 106 9.79 20.77 15.92
C TYR A 106 10.98 20.63 16.87
N ASP A 107 10.77 21.03 18.12
CA ASP A 107 11.73 20.88 19.20
C ASP A 107 10.94 20.65 20.49
N ASP A 108 11.24 19.57 21.20
CA ASP A 108 10.63 19.23 22.49
C ASP A 108 11.58 19.43 23.68
N GLY A 109 12.80 19.94 23.42
CA GLY A 109 13.84 20.19 24.40
C GLY A 109 14.48 18.93 24.98
N SER A 110 14.28 17.75 24.38
CA SER A 110 14.87 16.51 24.88
C SER A 110 16.38 16.46 24.60
N GLU A 111 17.17 16.04 25.60
CA GLU A 111 18.62 15.83 25.44
C GLU A 111 18.94 14.51 24.72
N GLU A 112 18.07 13.51 24.89
CA GLU A 112 18.13 12.22 24.23
C GLU A 112 16.85 12.01 23.42
N HIS A 113 16.99 11.44 22.23
CA HIS A 113 15.90 11.37 21.26
C HIS A 113 15.45 9.94 21.00
N ARG A 114 14.14 9.74 20.85
CA ARG A 114 13.57 8.45 20.45
C ARG A 114 13.79 8.15 18.96
N VAL A 115 13.46 6.93 18.57
CA VAL A 115 13.29 6.51 17.18
C VAL A 115 11.84 6.06 17.00
N GLU A 116 11.15 6.59 15.99
CA GLU A 116 9.80 6.09 15.66
C GLU A 116 9.93 4.81 14.82
N LEU A 117 9.26 3.75 15.28
CA LEU A 117 9.36 2.40 14.72
C LEU A 117 8.13 1.98 13.90
N GLN A 118 7.10 2.83 13.84
CA GLN A 118 5.91 2.53 13.06
C GLN A 118 5.28 3.81 12.49
N THR A 119 5.38 3.98 11.17
CA THR A 119 4.79 5.12 10.42
C THR A 119 4.06 4.66 9.17
N PHE A 120 3.04 5.42 8.77
CA PHE A 120 2.15 5.11 7.65
C PHE A 120 2.01 6.31 6.72
N SER A 121 2.57 6.19 5.51
CA SER A 121 2.54 7.22 4.48
C SER A 121 1.25 7.15 3.65
N PHE A 122 1.10 8.07 2.68
CA PHE A 122 0.04 7.99 1.66
C PHE A 122 -0.09 6.63 0.95
N MET A 123 0.94 5.79 0.97
CA MET A 123 0.89 4.44 0.40
C MET A 123 0.09 3.45 1.26
N THR A 124 -0.19 3.77 2.52
CA THR A 124 -1.16 3.04 3.32
C THR A 124 -2.58 3.41 2.89
N GLU A 125 -3.20 2.53 2.11
CA GLU A 125 -4.50 2.75 1.48
C GLU A 125 -5.54 3.31 2.47
N LYS A 126 -6.01 4.54 2.19
CA LYS A 126 -7.10 5.23 2.89
C LYS A 126 -6.91 5.34 4.42
N ARG A 127 -5.67 5.23 4.92
CA ARG A 127 -5.31 5.56 6.32
C ARG A 127 -4.18 6.60 6.39
N GLY A 128 -3.10 6.49 5.62
CA GLY A 128 -1.99 7.44 5.74
C GLY A 128 -2.35 8.83 5.22
N ALA A 129 -1.99 9.88 5.96
CA ALA A 129 -2.44 11.26 5.70
C ALA A 129 -1.31 12.23 5.33
N VAL A 130 -0.06 11.77 5.26
CA VAL A 130 1.10 12.60 4.88
C VAL A 130 2.05 11.86 3.92
N PRO A 131 2.82 12.58 3.09
CA PRO A 131 3.87 11.97 2.29
C PRO A 131 5.00 11.48 3.19
N VAL A 132 5.69 10.41 2.78
CA VAL A 132 6.71 9.77 3.64
C VAL A 132 7.87 10.72 3.94
N SER A 133 8.21 11.60 3.01
CA SER A 133 9.25 12.63 3.18
C SER A 133 9.01 13.56 4.38
N LYS A 134 7.75 13.83 4.75
CA LYS A 134 7.42 14.68 5.90
C LYS A 134 7.88 14.06 7.23
N TYR A 135 7.84 12.75 7.37
CA TYR A 135 8.34 12.08 8.59
C TYR A 135 9.85 12.28 8.77
N PHE A 136 10.63 12.25 7.69
CA PHE A 136 12.08 12.49 7.75
C PHE A 136 12.42 13.95 8.08
N GLU A 137 11.66 14.90 7.55
CA GLU A 137 11.78 16.33 7.88
C GLU A 137 11.58 16.57 9.38
N VAL A 138 10.49 16.03 9.93
CA VAL A 138 10.11 16.21 11.35
C VAL A 138 11.07 15.47 12.27
N ALA A 139 11.43 14.23 11.92
CA ALA A 139 12.42 13.45 12.66
C ALA A 139 13.77 14.16 12.74
N LYS A 140 14.22 14.78 11.64
CA LYS A 140 15.45 15.57 11.62
C LYS A 140 15.36 16.76 12.57
N ALA A 141 14.25 17.48 12.54
CA ALA A 141 14.03 18.63 13.42
C ALA A 141 14.01 18.22 14.90
N LEU A 142 13.36 17.09 15.24
CA LEU A 142 13.30 16.54 16.60
C LEU A 142 14.58 15.82 17.07
N GLY A 143 15.62 15.74 16.23
CA GLY A 143 16.88 15.07 16.59
C GLY A 143 16.84 13.54 16.54
N HIS A 144 15.79 12.92 15.97
CA HIS A 144 15.70 11.48 15.82
C HIS A 144 16.74 10.98 14.79
N LYS A 145 17.52 9.95 15.13
CA LYS A 145 18.55 9.39 14.23
C LYS A 145 17.99 8.53 13.08
N ALA A 146 16.78 7.98 13.27
CA ALA A 146 16.15 7.07 12.34
C ALA A 146 14.61 7.16 12.40
N VAL A 147 13.95 6.68 11.35
CA VAL A 147 12.50 6.51 11.26
C VAL A 147 12.18 5.21 10.51
N ALA A 148 11.26 4.41 11.03
CA ALA A 148 10.77 3.22 10.34
C ALA A 148 9.54 3.51 9.48
N ILE A 149 9.54 2.94 8.28
CA ILE A 149 8.44 3.01 7.31
C ILE A 149 7.77 1.65 7.25
N THR A 150 6.51 1.58 7.66
CA THR A 150 5.79 0.33 7.91
C THR A 150 4.39 0.37 7.33
N ASP A 151 4.27 0.83 6.09
CA ASP A 151 2.99 0.87 5.37
C ASP A 151 2.28 -0.48 5.40
N VAL A 152 0.95 -0.47 5.39
CA VAL A 152 0.17 -1.70 5.55
C VAL A 152 0.24 -2.55 4.29
N SER A 153 0.81 -3.75 4.41
CA SER A 153 0.96 -4.77 3.36
C SER A 153 1.80 -4.36 2.14
N VAL A 154 2.37 -3.15 2.07
CA VAL A 154 3.06 -2.63 0.88
C VAL A 154 4.41 -1.99 1.20
N ALA A 155 5.23 -1.80 0.16
CA ALA A 155 6.54 -1.14 0.23
C ALA A 155 6.70 -0.01 -0.81
N GLN A 156 5.59 0.53 -1.31
CA GLN A 156 5.58 1.51 -2.42
C GLN A 156 6.26 2.84 -2.06
N SER A 157 6.31 3.17 -0.77
CA SER A 157 6.95 4.39 -0.25
C SER A 157 8.47 4.28 -0.16
N PHE A 158 9.05 3.09 -0.32
CA PHE A 158 10.48 2.87 -0.06
C PHE A 158 11.41 3.74 -0.93
N PRO A 159 11.19 3.94 -2.25
CA PRO A 159 12.06 4.78 -3.06
C PRO A 159 12.07 6.26 -2.62
N GLU A 160 10.88 6.80 -2.28
CA GLU A 160 10.77 8.17 -1.75
C GLU A 160 11.39 8.27 -0.36
N ALA A 161 11.17 7.27 0.51
CA ALA A 161 11.75 7.21 1.84
C ALA A 161 13.29 7.15 1.80
N TYR A 162 13.88 6.39 0.88
CA TYR A 162 15.34 6.37 0.67
C TYR A 162 15.86 7.74 0.26
N SER A 163 15.20 8.39 -0.69
CA SER A 163 15.57 9.73 -1.16
C SER A 163 15.45 10.77 -0.04
N ALA A 164 14.38 10.71 0.75
CA ALA A 164 14.17 11.58 1.91
C ALA A 164 15.20 11.32 3.03
N SER A 165 15.53 10.06 3.28
CA SER A 165 16.56 9.64 4.23
C SER A 165 17.90 10.30 3.93
N LYS A 166 18.36 10.22 2.67
CA LYS A 166 19.61 10.87 2.22
C LYS A 166 19.53 12.39 2.29
N LYS A 167 18.42 12.98 1.84
CA LYS A 167 18.21 14.44 1.88
C LYS A 167 18.27 15.02 3.30
N HIS A 168 17.67 14.34 4.27
CA HIS A 168 17.55 14.85 5.64
C HIS A 168 18.64 14.30 6.59
N GLY A 169 19.42 13.31 6.17
CA GLY A 169 20.44 12.67 7.01
C GLY A 169 19.83 11.93 8.20
N VAL A 170 18.66 11.31 8.00
CA VAL A 170 17.94 10.50 9.00
C VAL A 170 17.77 9.11 8.42
N LYS A 171 18.23 8.07 9.12
CA LYS A 171 18.25 6.70 8.61
C LYS A 171 16.83 6.16 8.39
N ALA A 172 16.55 5.61 7.22
CA ALA A 172 15.35 4.84 6.97
C ALA A 172 15.47 3.42 7.52
N ILE A 173 14.47 2.98 8.30
CA ILE A 173 14.27 1.57 8.66
C ILE A 173 13.13 1.05 7.80
N PHE A 174 13.43 0.20 6.81
CA PHE A 174 12.42 -0.35 5.93
C PHE A 174 11.65 -1.48 6.63
N GLY A 175 10.34 -1.52 6.42
CA GLY A 175 9.48 -2.52 7.03
C GLY A 175 8.07 -2.50 6.44
N MET A 176 7.17 -3.23 7.09
CA MET A 176 5.77 -3.34 6.70
C MET A 176 4.93 -3.72 7.91
N THR A 177 3.74 -3.14 8.01
CA THR A 177 2.70 -3.70 8.90
C THR A 177 1.95 -4.76 8.10
N ALA A 178 2.09 -6.03 8.48
CA ALA A 178 1.46 -7.14 7.78
C ALA A 178 0.14 -7.53 8.45
N LEU A 179 -0.87 -7.86 7.64
CA LEU A 179 -2.14 -8.39 8.10
C LEU A 179 -2.03 -9.91 8.24
N LEU A 180 -1.80 -10.37 9.47
CA LEU A 180 -1.61 -11.78 9.79
C LEU A 180 -2.96 -12.48 9.93
N ALA A 181 -3.17 -13.51 9.10
CA ALA A 181 -4.29 -14.41 9.24
C ALA A 181 -4.20 -15.15 10.59
N PRO A 182 -5.30 -15.25 11.37
CA PRO A 182 -5.29 -15.99 12.62
C PRO A 182 -4.90 -17.44 12.40
N GLN A 183 -4.06 -17.99 13.29
CA GLN A 183 -3.83 -19.43 13.32
C GLN A 183 -5.13 -20.12 13.73
N THR A 184 -5.55 -21.10 12.92
CA THR A 184 -6.79 -21.85 13.15
C THR A 184 -6.43 -23.30 13.48
N HIS A 185 -6.41 -23.61 14.78
CA HIS A 185 -6.29 -24.97 15.25
C HIS A 185 -7.66 -25.66 15.21
N MET A 186 -7.71 -26.88 14.69
CA MET A 186 -8.89 -27.73 14.82
C MET A 186 -8.80 -28.61 16.06
N VAL A 187 -7.58 -28.86 16.56
CA VAL A 187 -7.33 -29.61 17.78
C VAL A 187 -6.37 -28.84 18.69
N TYR A 188 -6.83 -28.53 19.90
CA TYR A 188 -6.00 -27.95 20.97
C TYR A 188 -5.36 -29.06 21.82
N ASN A 189 -4.15 -28.82 22.32
CA ASN A 189 -3.33 -29.80 23.07
C ASN A 189 -3.19 -31.15 22.34
N ASN A 190 -2.96 -31.09 21.02
CA ASN A 190 -3.02 -32.24 20.13
C ASN A 190 -2.13 -33.41 20.58
N GLU A 191 -2.73 -34.59 20.66
CA GLU A 191 -2.11 -35.88 20.89
C GLU A 191 -2.92 -36.91 20.08
N LYS A 192 -2.26 -37.84 19.40
CA LYS A 192 -2.92 -38.81 18.51
C LYS A 192 -4.03 -39.59 19.22
N ARG A 193 -5.26 -39.38 18.80
CA ARG A 193 -6.47 -40.07 19.29
C ARG A 193 -7.42 -40.29 18.13
N LEU A 194 -8.03 -41.48 18.07
CA LEU A 194 -9.03 -41.80 17.06
C LEU A 194 -10.27 -40.92 17.27
N LEU A 195 -10.79 -40.31 16.21
CA LEU A 195 -12.01 -39.50 16.23
C LEU A 195 -13.26 -40.32 16.59
N THR A 196 -13.18 -41.65 16.51
CA THR A 196 -14.24 -42.57 16.94
C THR A 196 -14.19 -42.92 18.44
N SER A 197 -13.20 -42.42 19.18
CA SER A 197 -13.13 -42.60 20.65
C SER A 197 -14.27 -41.84 21.33
N ASP A 198 -14.48 -42.08 22.63
CA ASP A 198 -15.44 -41.29 23.40
C ASP A 198 -15.07 -39.80 23.39
N ILE A 199 -16.05 -38.95 23.08
CA ILE A 199 -15.91 -37.49 23.02
C ILE A 199 -16.99 -36.87 23.89
N VAL A 200 -16.61 -35.96 24.79
CA VAL A 200 -17.54 -35.12 25.53
C VAL A 200 -17.59 -33.76 24.87
N VAL A 201 -18.74 -33.42 24.31
CA VAL A 201 -19.00 -32.09 23.75
C VAL A 201 -19.50 -31.20 24.87
N PHE A 202 -18.92 -30.02 25.05
CA PHE A 202 -19.30 -29.10 26.11
C PHE A 202 -19.53 -27.69 25.59
N ASP A 203 -20.28 -26.91 26.37
CA ASP A 203 -20.61 -25.51 26.14
C ASP A 203 -20.73 -24.80 27.49
N VAL A 204 -20.42 -23.50 27.53
CA VAL A 204 -20.50 -22.70 28.76
C VAL A 204 -21.29 -21.41 28.53
N GLU A 205 -22.21 -21.12 29.45
CA GLU A 205 -22.77 -19.79 29.58
C GLU A 205 -22.00 -19.01 30.65
N THR A 206 -21.82 -17.71 30.42
CA THR A 206 -20.89 -16.88 31.19
C THR A 206 -21.47 -15.50 31.50
N THR A 207 -20.94 -14.82 32.51
CA THR A 207 -21.35 -13.43 32.83
C THR A 207 -20.93 -12.39 31.80
N GLY A 208 -20.15 -12.77 30.78
CA GLY A 208 -19.58 -11.89 29.77
C GLY A 208 -18.55 -12.60 28.90
N LEU A 209 -17.88 -11.87 28.00
CA LEU A 209 -17.02 -12.49 26.98
C LEU A 209 -15.55 -12.70 27.41
N SER A 210 -15.15 -12.20 28.57
CA SER A 210 -13.76 -12.19 29.02
C SER A 210 -13.47 -13.39 29.91
N SER A 211 -12.73 -14.39 29.40
CA SER A 211 -12.30 -15.54 30.23
C SER A 211 -11.53 -15.15 31.49
N ARG A 212 -10.87 -13.98 31.46
CA ARG A 212 -10.16 -13.42 32.62
C ARG A 212 -11.12 -12.89 33.68
N ASN A 213 -12.06 -12.03 33.28
CA ASN A 213 -12.87 -11.22 34.20
C ASN A 213 -14.26 -11.81 34.49
N ASP A 214 -14.78 -12.66 33.60
CA ASP A 214 -16.11 -13.24 33.67
C ASP A 214 -16.10 -14.65 34.25
N HIS A 215 -17.28 -15.11 34.69
CA HIS A 215 -17.46 -16.37 35.39
C HIS A 215 -18.47 -17.25 34.64
N ILE A 216 -18.23 -18.56 34.67
CA ILE A 216 -19.19 -19.56 34.18
C ILE A 216 -20.44 -19.52 35.08
N ILE A 217 -21.61 -19.51 34.46
CA ILE A 217 -22.93 -19.54 35.10
C ILE A 217 -23.73 -20.80 34.74
N GLU A 218 -23.43 -21.45 33.62
CA GLU A 218 -23.92 -22.79 33.26
C GLU A 218 -22.81 -23.58 32.56
N LEU A 219 -22.68 -24.86 32.89
CA LEU A 219 -21.83 -25.81 32.18
C LEU A 219 -22.70 -26.96 31.69
N GLY A 220 -22.78 -27.13 30.37
CA GLY A 220 -23.52 -28.18 29.70
C GLY A 220 -22.60 -29.08 28.90
N ALA A 221 -22.91 -30.39 28.87
CA ALA A 221 -22.16 -31.33 28.05
C ALA A 221 -22.97 -32.55 27.61
N ALA A 222 -22.56 -33.15 26.49
CA ALA A 222 -23.12 -34.37 25.92
C ALA A 222 -22.00 -35.35 25.57
N LYS A 223 -22.12 -36.60 26.04
CA LYS A 223 -21.13 -37.64 25.77
C LYS A 223 -21.48 -38.44 24.54
N ILE A 224 -20.56 -38.50 23.59
CA ILE A 224 -20.60 -39.34 22.39
C ILE A 224 -19.82 -40.62 22.68
N SER A 225 -20.45 -41.78 22.44
CA SER A 225 -19.77 -43.07 22.40
C SER A 225 -20.31 -43.90 21.23
N ASN A 226 -19.42 -44.52 20.45
CA ASN A 226 -19.77 -45.29 19.25
C ASN A 226 -20.71 -44.54 18.28
N GLY A 227 -20.47 -43.24 18.07
CA GLY A 227 -21.24 -42.39 17.15
C GLY A 227 -22.66 -42.05 17.62
N LYS A 228 -22.96 -42.18 18.92
CA LYS A 228 -24.26 -41.82 19.52
C LYS A 228 -24.08 -41.01 20.79
N VAL A 229 -25.01 -40.09 21.06
CA VAL A 229 -25.09 -39.41 22.36
C VAL A 229 -25.63 -40.40 23.39
N VAL A 230 -24.84 -40.71 24.42
CA VAL A 230 -25.15 -41.72 25.44
C VAL A 230 -25.44 -41.14 26.82
N ASP A 231 -24.97 -39.92 27.11
CA ASP A 231 -25.14 -39.28 28.42
C ASP A 231 -25.12 -37.75 28.32
N ARG A 232 -25.65 -37.05 29.34
CA ARG A 232 -25.74 -35.58 29.41
C ARG A 232 -25.36 -35.07 30.79
N PHE A 233 -24.72 -33.91 30.81
CA PHE A 233 -24.34 -33.18 32.01
C PHE A 233 -24.85 -31.75 31.92
N GLN A 234 -25.46 -31.24 32.98
CA GLN A 234 -25.93 -29.85 33.04
C GLN A 234 -25.92 -29.37 34.48
N LYS A 235 -25.19 -28.28 34.73
CA LYS A 235 -25.09 -27.65 36.05
C LYS A 235 -25.12 -26.14 35.94
N LEU A 236 -25.90 -25.49 36.81
CA LEU A 236 -25.82 -24.05 37.04
C LEU A 236 -24.72 -23.78 38.08
N VAL A 237 -23.97 -22.70 37.90
CA VAL A 237 -22.84 -22.36 38.76
C VAL A 237 -23.09 -21.03 39.46
N LYS A 238 -22.84 -20.97 40.76
CA LYS A 238 -22.89 -19.70 41.51
C LYS A 238 -21.79 -18.77 41.00
N SER A 239 -22.18 -17.57 40.56
CA SER A 239 -21.25 -16.53 40.15
C SER A 239 -21.08 -15.46 41.25
N PRO A 240 -19.84 -15.02 41.53
CA PRO A 240 -19.59 -13.86 42.39
C PRO A 240 -19.89 -12.52 41.69
N LYS A 241 -20.13 -12.54 40.37
CA LYS A 241 -20.46 -11.38 39.53
C LYS A 241 -21.92 -11.47 39.09
N SER A 242 -22.64 -10.35 39.17
CA SER A 242 -24.02 -10.25 38.71
C SER A 242 -24.12 -10.46 37.19
N VAL A 243 -25.17 -11.16 36.76
CA VAL A 243 -25.49 -11.35 35.34
C VAL A 243 -26.07 -10.06 34.78
N ASN A 244 -25.44 -9.51 33.73
CA ASN A 244 -25.94 -8.30 33.12
C ASN A 244 -27.24 -8.56 32.31
N PRO A 245 -28.07 -7.53 32.04
CA PRO A 245 -29.36 -7.72 31.36
C PRO A 245 -29.25 -8.31 29.96
N PHE A 246 -28.15 -8.06 29.24
CA PHE A 246 -27.93 -8.61 27.90
C PHE A 246 -27.71 -10.13 27.94
N ILE A 247 -26.92 -10.62 28.90
CA ILE A 247 -26.70 -12.06 29.10
C ILE A 247 -27.98 -12.73 29.61
N GLU A 248 -28.74 -12.08 30.50
CA GLU A 248 -30.04 -12.60 30.94
C GLU A 248 -31.02 -12.71 29.77
N GLU A 249 -31.09 -11.72 28.88
CA GLU A 249 -31.92 -11.80 27.67
C GLU A 249 -31.47 -12.90 26.72
N LEU A 250 -30.16 -13.10 26.58
CA LEU A 250 -29.57 -14.09 25.68
C LEU A 250 -29.79 -15.53 26.17
N THR A 251 -29.52 -15.79 27.45
CA THR A 251 -29.43 -17.14 28.03
C THR A 251 -30.67 -17.53 28.83
N GLY A 252 -31.47 -16.55 29.27
CA GLY A 252 -32.55 -16.74 30.23
C GLY A 252 -32.09 -17.02 31.66
N ILE A 253 -30.78 -16.94 31.95
CA ILE A 253 -30.21 -17.16 33.28
C ILE A 253 -30.10 -15.82 34.01
N ASN A 254 -30.56 -15.77 35.26
CA ASN A 254 -30.47 -14.57 36.09
C ASN A 254 -29.95 -14.85 37.50
N ASP A 255 -29.60 -13.77 38.21
CA ASP A 255 -29.01 -13.85 39.55
C ASP A 255 -29.89 -14.62 40.55
N ALA A 256 -31.23 -14.52 40.43
CA ALA A 256 -32.17 -15.24 41.29
C ALA A 256 -32.13 -16.76 41.04
N MET A 257 -32.00 -17.18 39.78
CA MET A 257 -31.81 -18.60 39.42
C MET A 257 -30.49 -19.14 39.95
N LEU A 258 -29.39 -18.39 39.79
CA LEU A 258 -28.07 -18.79 40.27
C LEU A 258 -28.02 -18.88 41.79
N ALA A 259 -28.66 -17.96 42.50
CA ALA A 259 -28.73 -18.00 43.96
C ALA A 259 -29.53 -19.21 44.48
N LYS A 260 -30.59 -19.62 43.77
CA LYS A 260 -31.48 -20.71 44.18
C LYS A 260 -30.97 -22.09 43.79
N SER A 261 -30.48 -22.23 42.56
CA SER A 261 -30.20 -23.53 41.92
C SER A 261 -28.75 -23.68 41.48
N GLY A 262 -27.93 -22.62 41.56
CA GLY A 262 -26.51 -22.72 41.27
C GLY A 262 -25.78 -23.54 42.32
N GLU A 263 -24.83 -24.35 41.86
CA GLU A 263 -23.92 -25.12 42.70
C GLU A 263 -22.57 -24.43 42.84
N ASP A 264 -21.73 -24.90 43.78
CA ASP A 264 -20.38 -24.37 43.95
C ASP A 264 -19.49 -24.75 42.76
N LEU A 265 -18.70 -23.80 42.26
CA LEU A 265 -17.88 -23.99 41.06
C LEU A 265 -16.94 -25.20 41.19
N LYS A 266 -16.32 -25.38 42.36
CA LYS A 266 -15.38 -26.48 42.59
C LYS A 266 -16.08 -27.83 42.48
N SER A 267 -17.26 -27.98 43.10
CA SER A 267 -18.08 -29.20 43.03
C SER A 267 -18.47 -29.52 41.59
N VAL A 268 -18.92 -28.51 40.83
CA VAL A 268 -19.33 -28.70 39.43
C VAL A 268 -18.17 -29.16 38.56
N LEU A 269 -16.97 -28.60 38.76
CA LEU A 269 -15.78 -28.99 38.00
C LEU A 269 -15.27 -30.40 38.37
N GLU A 270 -15.38 -30.81 39.64
CA GLU A 270 -15.06 -32.17 40.08
C GLU A 270 -16.03 -33.19 39.45
N GLU A 271 -17.33 -32.93 39.47
CA GLU A 271 -18.33 -33.77 38.80
C GLU A 271 -18.14 -33.80 37.28
N PHE A 272 -17.76 -32.66 36.68
CA PHE A 272 -17.47 -32.58 35.26
C PHE A 272 -16.23 -33.40 34.89
N ASN A 273 -15.17 -33.38 35.71
CA ASN A 273 -13.99 -34.24 35.52
C ASN A 273 -14.37 -35.73 35.53
N ASP A 274 -15.23 -36.15 36.45
CA ASP A 274 -15.73 -37.53 36.52
C ASP A 274 -16.54 -37.90 35.28
N PHE A 275 -17.37 -36.97 34.78
CA PHE A 275 -18.15 -37.16 33.55
C PHE A 275 -17.26 -37.29 32.30
N VAL A 276 -16.22 -36.45 32.20
CA VAL A 276 -15.25 -36.46 31.09
C VAL A 276 -14.39 -37.71 31.11
N GLY A 277 -13.84 -38.08 32.27
CA GLY A 277 -12.93 -39.22 32.42
C GLY A 277 -11.73 -39.12 31.46
N SER A 278 -11.52 -40.15 30.63
CA SER A 278 -10.46 -40.18 29.62
C SER A 278 -10.91 -39.77 28.22
N SER A 279 -12.10 -39.18 28.09
CA SER A 279 -12.69 -38.79 26.80
C SER A 279 -11.97 -37.57 26.23
N MET A 280 -11.96 -37.42 24.90
CA MET A 280 -11.60 -36.14 24.30
C MET A 280 -12.72 -35.12 24.54
N LEU A 281 -12.40 -33.83 24.46
CA LEU A 281 -13.41 -32.77 24.48
C LEU A 281 -13.70 -32.24 23.08
N ALA A 282 -14.88 -31.65 22.89
CA ALA A 282 -15.17 -30.84 21.73
C ALA A 282 -16.10 -29.67 22.08
N ALA A 283 -16.00 -28.58 21.34
CA ALA A 283 -16.91 -27.44 21.45
C ALA A 283 -17.06 -26.74 20.08
N HIS A 284 -18.07 -25.89 19.93
CA HIS A 284 -18.27 -25.10 18.72
C HIS A 284 -17.70 -23.70 18.90
N ASN A 285 -16.59 -23.38 18.22
CA ASN A 285 -15.74 -22.23 18.57
C ASN A 285 -15.00 -22.45 19.90
N ALA A 286 -14.41 -23.65 20.05
CA ALA A 286 -13.85 -24.16 21.29
C ALA A 286 -12.85 -23.23 21.99
N TRP A 287 -12.19 -22.34 21.25
CA TRP A 287 -11.31 -21.30 21.82
C TRP A 287 -12.00 -20.43 22.87
N PHE A 288 -13.32 -20.21 22.78
CA PHE A 288 -14.07 -19.45 23.78
C PHE A 288 -14.30 -20.28 25.04
N ASP A 289 -14.92 -21.46 24.89
CA ASP A 289 -15.34 -22.32 26.00
C ASP A 289 -14.16 -22.88 26.77
N LEU A 290 -13.11 -23.31 26.06
CA LEU A 290 -11.90 -23.87 26.65
C LEU A 290 -11.24 -22.91 27.63
N HIS A 291 -11.05 -21.64 27.24
CA HIS A 291 -10.40 -20.65 28.11
C HIS A 291 -11.24 -20.28 29.32
N HIS A 292 -12.58 -20.28 29.21
CA HIS A 292 -13.44 -20.09 30.37
C HIS A 292 -13.35 -21.28 31.32
N LEU A 293 -13.31 -22.50 30.79
CA LEU A 293 -13.16 -23.72 31.56
C LEU A 293 -11.80 -23.79 32.27
N GLU A 294 -10.69 -23.52 31.57
CA GLU A 294 -9.35 -23.46 32.16
C GLU A 294 -9.26 -22.42 33.27
N MET A 295 -9.82 -21.23 33.04
CA MET A 295 -9.89 -20.19 34.08
C MET A 295 -10.79 -20.57 35.25
N ALA A 296 -11.86 -21.34 35.02
CA ALA A 296 -12.71 -21.83 36.07
C ALA A 296 -11.96 -22.81 36.99
N TYR A 297 -11.14 -23.72 36.43
CA TYR A 297 -10.25 -24.59 37.23
C TYR A 297 -9.27 -23.76 38.07
N ILE A 298 -8.62 -22.76 37.47
CA ILE A 298 -7.69 -21.86 38.17
C ILE A 298 -8.41 -21.12 39.32
N LYS A 299 -9.59 -20.54 39.07
CA LYS A 299 -10.39 -19.81 40.07
C LYS A 299 -10.89 -20.73 41.19
N ALA A 300 -11.18 -21.99 40.88
CA ALA A 300 -11.56 -23.01 41.85
C ALA A 300 -10.37 -23.62 42.61
N ASN A 301 -9.14 -23.23 42.28
CA ASN A 301 -7.90 -23.79 42.83
C ASN A 301 -7.83 -25.32 42.62
N ILE A 302 -8.17 -25.75 41.41
CA ILE A 302 -8.04 -27.12 40.91
C ILE A 302 -6.99 -27.12 39.80
N ASP A 303 -6.14 -28.15 39.74
CA ASP A 303 -5.19 -28.31 38.65
C ASP A 303 -5.93 -28.42 37.31
N VAL A 304 -5.48 -27.64 36.32
CA VAL A 304 -6.05 -27.68 34.96
C VAL A 304 -5.68 -29.01 34.31
N PRO A 305 -6.65 -29.87 33.96
CA PRO A 305 -6.37 -31.13 33.30
C PRO A 305 -5.81 -30.88 31.89
N LYS A 306 -5.02 -31.83 31.36
CA LYS A 306 -4.61 -31.80 29.95
C LYS A 306 -5.81 -32.21 29.08
N LEU A 307 -6.43 -31.23 28.43
CA LEU A 307 -7.66 -31.41 27.64
C LEU A 307 -7.35 -31.41 26.15
N ILE A 308 -7.50 -32.56 25.46
CA ILE A 308 -7.48 -32.63 23.99
C ILE A 308 -8.85 -32.15 23.51
N VAL A 309 -8.90 -31.00 22.83
CA VAL A 309 -10.18 -30.34 22.49
C VAL A 309 -10.32 -30.14 20.99
N ILE A 310 -11.41 -30.61 20.44
CA ILE A 310 -11.76 -30.48 19.02
C ILE A 310 -12.66 -29.25 18.80
N ASP A 311 -12.32 -28.40 17.83
CA ASP A 311 -13.12 -27.24 17.45
C ASP A 311 -13.98 -27.51 16.20
N THR A 312 -15.27 -27.75 16.43
CA THR A 312 -16.22 -28.08 15.36
C THR A 312 -16.46 -26.93 14.39
N LEU A 313 -16.27 -25.66 14.80
CA LEU A 313 -16.40 -24.51 13.91
C LEU A 313 -15.28 -24.51 12.88
N LYS A 314 -14.06 -24.80 13.31
CA LYS A 314 -12.87 -24.81 12.45
C LYS A 314 -12.91 -26.00 11.48
N ILE A 315 -13.33 -27.18 11.95
CA ILE A 315 -13.61 -28.33 11.09
C ILE A 315 -14.62 -27.96 10.02
N SER A 316 -15.78 -27.43 10.44
CA SER A 316 -16.88 -27.04 9.56
C SER A 316 -16.41 -26.15 8.41
N ARG A 317 -15.59 -25.13 8.71
CA ARG A 317 -15.06 -24.20 7.71
C ARG A 317 -14.13 -24.87 6.69
N LYS A 318 -13.41 -25.94 7.08
CA LYS A 318 -12.54 -26.69 6.15
C LYS A 318 -13.31 -27.67 5.27
N ILE A 319 -14.29 -28.40 5.83
CA ILE A 319 -15.01 -29.45 5.10
C ILE A 319 -16.25 -28.95 4.34
N HIS A 320 -16.64 -27.69 4.55
CA HIS A 320 -17.83 -27.08 3.92
C HIS A 320 -17.48 -25.78 3.20
N THR A 321 -16.75 -25.89 2.10
CA THR A 321 -16.29 -24.76 1.29
C THR A 321 -17.38 -24.14 0.40
N GLU A 322 -18.48 -24.85 0.14
CA GLU A 322 -19.58 -24.37 -0.71
C GLU A 322 -20.97 -24.53 -0.06
N GLY A 323 -21.86 -23.55 -0.34
CA GLY A 323 -23.28 -23.63 0.01
C GLY A 323 -23.63 -23.38 1.49
N PHE A 324 -22.74 -22.77 2.27
CA PHE A 324 -23.03 -22.26 3.62
C PHE A 324 -22.89 -20.74 3.66
N LYS A 325 -23.92 -20.04 4.18
CA LYS A 325 -23.86 -18.58 4.37
C LYS A 325 -22.95 -18.18 5.54
N ASN A 326 -22.91 -19.02 6.57
CA ASN A 326 -22.03 -18.94 7.73
C ASN A 326 -21.94 -20.33 8.37
N HIS A 327 -21.05 -20.50 9.35
CA HIS A 327 -20.84 -21.77 10.06
C HIS A 327 -21.33 -21.72 11.52
N GLN A 328 -22.31 -20.85 11.83
CA GLN A 328 -22.92 -20.84 13.16
C GLN A 328 -23.62 -22.17 13.44
N LEU A 329 -23.63 -22.61 14.70
CA LEU A 329 -24.27 -23.85 15.13
C LEU A 329 -25.69 -24.00 14.58
N LYS A 330 -26.54 -22.97 14.72
CA LYS A 330 -27.92 -22.95 14.18
C LYS A 330 -27.99 -23.25 12.68
N THR A 331 -27.05 -22.73 11.89
CA THR A 331 -26.99 -22.94 10.45
C THR A 331 -26.58 -24.37 10.13
N LEU A 332 -25.61 -24.91 10.87
CA LEU A 332 -25.14 -26.29 10.73
C LEU A 332 -26.23 -27.29 11.13
N ALA A 333 -26.84 -27.10 12.30
CA ALA A 333 -27.94 -27.92 12.80
C ALA A 333 -29.09 -27.97 11.79
N LYS A 334 -29.52 -26.82 11.26
CA LYS A 334 -30.56 -26.77 10.21
C LYS A 334 -30.18 -27.53 8.95
N LYS A 335 -28.92 -27.44 8.51
CA LYS A 335 -28.46 -28.11 7.28
C LYS A 335 -28.31 -29.62 7.45
N TYR A 336 -27.99 -30.07 8.66
CA TYR A 336 -27.91 -31.48 9.03
C TYR A 336 -29.23 -32.08 9.53
N ASP A 337 -30.31 -31.30 9.53
CA ASP A 337 -31.63 -31.70 10.06
C ASP A 337 -31.58 -32.15 11.53
N ILE A 338 -30.77 -31.44 12.33
CA ILE A 338 -30.60 -31.67 13.76
C ILE A 338 -31.50 -30.67 14.52
N PRO A 339 -32.34 -31.13 15.47
CA PRO A 339 -33.17 -30.25 16.27
C PRO A 339 -32.32 -29.38 17.21
N LEU A 340 -32.64 -28.08 17.26
CA LEU A 340 -32.09 -27.12 18.21
C LEU A 340 -33.27 -26.44 18.92
N HIS A 341 -33.60 -26.89 20.14
CA HIS A 341 -34.81 -26.50 20.84
C HIS A 341 -34.68 -25.11 21.51
N ASN A 342 -33.75 -24.97 22.47
CA ASN A 342 -33.44 -23.69 23.12
C ASN A 342 -31.99 -23.30 22.82
N ALA A 343 -31.77 -22.50 21.77
CA ALA A 343 -30.46 -21.91 21.54
C ALA A 343 -30.05 -21.02 22.74
N HIS A 344 -28.78 -21.02 23.11
CA HIS A 344 -28.22 -20.32 24.29
C HIS A 344 -28.58 -20.96 25.63
N ARG A 345 -28.62 -22.30 25.63
CA ARG A 345 -28.64 -23.14 26.82
C ARG A 345 -27.56 -24.18 26.64
N ALA A 346 -26.60 -24.22 27.57
CA ALA A 346 -25.35 -24.96 27.36
C ALA A 346 -25.57 -26.46 27.03
N CYS A 347 -26.55 -27.11 27.67
CA CYS A 347 -26.82 -28.53 27.41
C CYS A 347 -27.44 -28.79 26.02
N ASP A 348 -28.35 -27.91 25.57
CA ASP A 348 -29.02 -28.05 24.27
C ASP A 348 -28.02 -27.77 23.13
N ASP A 349 -27.15 -26.77 23.31
CA ASP A 349 -26.11 -26.40 22.34
C ASP A 349 -24.98 -27.44 22.29
N ALA A 350 -24.57 -28.01 23.43
CA ALA A 350 -23.61 -29.11 23.48
C ALA A 350 -24.14 -30.37 22.77
N GLU A 351 -25.42 -30.73 22.98
CA GLU A 351 -26.03 -31.88 22.29
C GLU A 351 -26.15 -31.64 20.77
N ALA A 352 -26.62 -30.46 20.36
CA ALA A 352 -26.68 -30.12 18.94
C ALA A 352 -25.29 -30.16 18.29
N THR A 353 -24.28 -29.64 18.98
CA THR A 353 -22.87 -29.71 18.55
C THR A 353 -22.38 -31.15 18.46
N ALA A 354 -22.78 -32.03 19.38
CA ALA A 354 -22.45 -33.45 19.34
C ALA A 354 -22.99 -34.15 18.10
N TRP A 355 -24.26 -33.93 17.77
CA TRP A 355 -24.85 -34.47 16.54
C TRP A 355 -24.20 -33.91 15.27
N VAL A 356 -23.86 -32.62 15.26
CA VAL A 356 -23.13 -32.00 14.16
C VAL A 356 -21.76 -32.65 14.00
N LEU A 357 -21.01 -32.82 15.10
CA LEU A 357 -19.68 -33.45 15.09
C LEU A 357 -19.73 -34.89 14.56
N ILE A 358 -20.72 -35.70 14.95
CA ILE A 358 -20.90 -37.05 14.42
C ILE A 358 -21.00 -37.03 12.88
N LYS A 359 -21.78 -36.09 12.32
CA LYS A 359 -21.88 -35.91 10.86
C LYS A 359 -20.61 -35.42 10.20
N MET A 360 -19.81 -34.62 10.90
CA MET A 360 -18.49 -34.20 10.41
C MET A 360 -17.49 -35.35 10.42
N ILE A 361 -17.48 -36.19 11.46
CA ILE A 361 -16.62 -37.38 11.55
C ILE A 361 -16.95 -38.37 10.43
N GLU A 362 -18.23 -38.62 10.13
CA GLU A 362 -18.66 -39.44 8.97
C GLU A 362 -18.06 -38.92 7.65
N LYS A 363 -17.97 -37.60 7.47
CA LYS A 363 -17.39 -36.96 6.28
C LYS A 363 -15.86 -37.01 6.26
N LEU A 364 -15.22 -36.84 7.41
CA LEU A 364 -13.76 -36.90 7.57
C LEU A 364 -13.25 -38.32 7.28
N ASP A 365 -13.93 -39.35 7.77
CA ASP A 365 -13.58 -40.74 7.49
C ASP A 365 -13.68 -41.08 5.99
N ALA A 366 -14.63 -40.47 5.27
CA ALA A 366 -14.76 -40.63 3.81
C ALA A 366 -13.59 -40.06 2.99
N VAL A 367 -12.74 -39.22 3.59
CA VAL A 367 -11.49 -38.70 3.02
C VAL A 367 -10.25 -39.19 3.79
N ASP A 368 -10.39 -40.31 4.50
CA ASP A 368 -9.32 -40.98 5.26
C ASP A 368 -8.70 -40.15 6.41
N ILE A 369 -9.49 -39.25 7.04
CA ILE A 369 -9.09 -38.53 8.26
C ILE A 369 -9.75 -39.19 9.46
N ARG A 370 -8.97 -39.90 10.27
CA ARG A 370 -9.47 -40.79 11.34
C ARG A 370 -8.98 -40.44 12.73
N ASP A 371 -7.92 -39.64 12.84
CA ASP A 371 -7.38 -39.21 14.13
C ASP A 371 -7.10 -37.70 14.21
N THR A 372 -6.78 -37.24 15.41
CA THR A 372 -6.51 -35.84 15.73
C THR A 372 -5.26 -35.26 15.05
N GLU A 373 -4.25 -36.07 14.74
CA GLU A 373 -3.05 -35.60 14.02
C GLU A 373 -3.34 -35.43 12.52
N GLU A 374 -4.04 -36.39 11.93
CA GLU A 374 -4.56 -36.32 10.56
C GLU A 374 -5.51 -35.13 10.41
N LEU A 375 -6.38 -34.92 11.40
CA LEU A 375 -7.28 -33.78 11.43
C LEU A 375 -6.49 -32.48 11.44
N GLU A 376 -5.60 -32.25 12.40
CA GLU A 376 -4.86 -30.98 12.51
C GLU A 376 -3.98 -30.71 11.28
N SER A 377 -3.38 -31.75 10.69
CA SER A 377 -2.58 -31.66 9.46
C SER A 377 -3.39 -31.52 8.18
N PHE A 378 -4.73 -31.65 8.24
CA PHE A 378 -5.60 -31.56 7.08
C PHE A 378 -5.57 -30.15 6.48
N LYS A 379 -4.86 -30.02 5.36
CA LYS A 379 -4.83 -28.82 4.53
C LYS A 379 -5.87 -28.97 3.43
N THR A 380 -6.86 -28.10 3.43
CA THR A 380 -7.65 -27.81 2.22
C THR A 380 -7.13 -26.51 1.62
N ASP A 381 -7.49 -26.22 0.36
CA ASP A 381 -7.45 -24.86 -0.18
C ASP A 381 -8.47 -24.02 0.61
N ILE A 382 -8.15 -23.72 1.86
CA ILE A 382 -8.96 -22.87 2.71
C ILE A 382 -8.88 -21.52 2.07
N ASN A 383 -10.04 -21.03 1.66
CA ASN A 383 -10.24 -19.63 1.47
C ASN A 383 -9.96 -18.94 2.83
N PRO A 384 -8.87 -18.17 3.00
CA PRO A 384 -8.45 -17.62 4.29
C PRO A 384 -9.38 -16.49 4.81
N LEU A 385 -10.67 -16.55 4.43
CA LEU A 385 -11.66 -15.49 4.33
C LEU A 385 -12.72 -15.48 5.45
N ILE A 386 -12.44 -15.99 6.66
CA ILE A 386 -13.51 -16.06 7.69
C ILE A 386 -13.14 -15.41 9.02
N GLU A 387 -11.88 -15.00 9.24
CA GLU A 387 -11.48 -14.32 10.48
C GLU A 387 -10.78 -12.99 10.20
N PHE A 388 -10.99 -12.05 11.12
CA PHE A 388 -10.36 -10.74 11.05
C PHE A 388 -8.85 -10.90 11.23
N PRO A 389 -8.01 -10.42 10.29
CA PRO A 389 -6.58 -10.46 10.44
C PRO A 389 -6.12 -9.56 11.59
N ASN A 390 -4.99 -9.89 12.19
CA ASN A 390 -4.34 -9.08 13.22
C ASN A 390 -3.11 -8.40 12.62
N GLU A 391 -2.69 -7.26 13.18
CA GLU A 391 -1.49 -6.57 12.72
C GLU A 391 -0.24 -7.15 13.38
N ILE A 392 0.83 -7.30 12.57
CA ILE A 392 2.20 -7.52 13.04
C ILE A 392 3.12 -6.53 12.34
N THR A 393 4.23 -6.17 12.96
CA THR A 393 5.24 -5.31 12.33
C THR A 393 6.42 -6.17 11.86
N ILE A 394 6.88 -5.95 10.63
CA ILE A 394 8.08 -6.60 10.09
C ILE A 394 9.09 -5.51 9.78
N TRP A 395 10.26 -5.54 10.44
CA TRP A 395 11.39 -4.68 10.08
C TRP A 395 12.45 -5.45 9.33
N VAL A 396 13.02 -4.82 8.32
CA VAL A 396 14.12 -5.37 7.51
C VAL A 396 15.43 -5.12 8.23
N LYS A 397 16.17 -6.18 8.55
CA LYS A 397 17.48 -6.09 9.19
C LYS A 397 18.59 -5.81 8.19
N ASN A 398 18.57 -6.46 7.03
CA ASN A 398 19.64 -6.44 6.04
C ASN A 398 19.12 -6.70 4.61
N GLN A 399 20.01 -6.73 3.63
CA GLN A 399 19.65 -6.92 2.21
C GLN A 399 18.91 -8.25 1.93
N VAL A 400 19.23 -9.33 2.67
CA VAL A 400 18.50 -10.60 2.57
C VAL A 400 17.07 -10.43 3.04
N GLY A 401 16.89 -9.76 4.19
CA GLY A 401 15.59 -9.38 4.71
C GLY A 401 14.77 -8.54 3.74
N LEU A 402 15.38 -7.58 3.03
CA LEU A 402 14.68 -6.73 2.07
C LEU A 402 14.08 -7.56 0.93
N LYS A 403 14.88 -8.49 0.38
CA LYS A 403 14.42 -9.41 -0.66
C LYS A 403 13.30 -10.31 -0.14
N ASN A 404 13.44 -10.81 1.09
CA ASN A 404 12.44 -11.66 1.74
C ASN A 404 11.13 -10.92 2.01
N LEU A 405 11.19 -9.65 2.42
CA LEU A 405 10.01 -8.80 2.55
C LEU A 405 9.29 -8.64 1.20
N TYR A 406 10.04 -8.42 0.11
CA TYR A 406 9.45 -8.37 -1.23
C TYR A 406 8.78 -9.69 -1.62
N ASN A 407 9.37 -10.84 -1.31
CA ASN A 407 8.71 -12.14 -1.52
C ASN A 407 7.41 -12.28 -0.72
N ILE A 408 7.39 -11.86 0.55
CA ILE A 408 6.17 -11.88 1.39
C ILE A 408 5.08 -10.97 0.78
N ILE A 409 5.45 -9.77 0.34
CA ILE A 409 4.51 -8.84 -0.33
C ILE A 409 3.98 -9.48 -1.61
N THR A 410 4.84 -10.02 -2.47
CA THR A 410 4.43 -10.66 -3.71
C THR A 410 3.52 -11.87 -3.47
N ASP A 411 3.92 -12.81 -2.61
CA ASP A 411 3.13 -14.01 -2.34
C ASP A 411 1.77 -13.67 -1.72
N SER A 412 1.71 -12.68 -0.82
CA SER A 412 0.43 -12.23 -0.24
C SER A 412 -0.51 -11.59 -1.26
N HIS A 413 0.01 -10.78 -2.19
CA HIS A 413 -0.81 -10.13 -3.22
C HIS A 413 -1.31 -11.08 -4.30
N ILE A 414 -0.58 -12.17 -4.58
CA ILE A 414 -0.93 -13.13 -5.63
C ILE A 414 -1.78 -14.27 -5.09
N HIS A 415 -1.43 -14.80 -3.90
CA HIS A 415 -1.97 -16.08 -3.42
C HIS A 415 -2.84 -15.97 -2.18
N SER A 416 -2.79 -14.87 -1.43
CA SER A 416 -3.41 -14.79 -0.09
C SER A 416 -4.19 -13.48 0.10
N LEU A 417 -5.39 -13.41 -0.47
CA LEU A 417 -6.27 -12.25 -0.38
C LEU A 417 -7.48 -12.52 0.51
N SER A 418 -7.84 -11.54 1.35
CA SER A 418 -9.01 -11.61 2.24
C SER A 418 -9.84 -10.33 2.24
N SER A 419 -11.16 -10.43 2.09
CA SER A 419 -12.13 -9.34 2.27
C SER A 419 -12.57 -9.19 3.73
N MET A 420 -12.24 -10.14 4.60
CA MET A 420 -12.54 -10.06 6.03
C MET A 420 -11.66 -9.02 6.71
N GLY A 421 -12.26 -8.20 7.57
CA GLY A 421 -11.58 -7.05 8.18
C GLY A 421 -11.41 -5.84 7.26
N SER A 422 -11.75 -5.95 5.99
CA SER A 422 -11.78 -4.80 5.08
C SER A 422 -13.03 -3.96 5.33
N PRO A 423 -12.91 -2.67 5.71
CA PRO A 423 -14.08 -1.82 5.95
C PRO A 423 -14.95 -1.63 4.69
N THR A 424 -14.34 -1.74 3.50
CA THR A 424 -14.99 -1.65 2.18
C THR A 424 -15.49 -3.00 1.66
N GLY A 425 -15.13 -4.11 2.31
CA GLY A 425 -15.34 -5.47 1.80
C GLY A 425 -14.44 -5.84 0.61
N SER A 426 -13.44 -5.01 0.28
CA SER A 426 -12.46 -5.33 -0.76
C SER A 426 -11.41 -6.31 -0.24
N ASN A 427 -10.92 -7.16 -1.14
CA ASN A 427 -9.81 -8.07 -0.84
C ASN A 427 -8.54 -7.28 -0.47
N ARG A 428 -7.90 -7.67 0.63
CA ARG A 428 -6.61 -7.17 1.11
C ARG A 428 -5.60 -8.32 1.19
N PRO A 429 -4.31 -8.06 0.92
CA PRO A 429 -3.26 -9.05 1.15
C PRO A 429 -3.19 -9.44 2.62
N ILE A 430 -3.08 -10.73 2.89
CA ILE A 430 -2.85 -11.29 4.22
C ILE A 430 -1.66 -12.24 4.18
N VAL A 431 -1.01 -12.42 5.33
CA VAL A 431 0.14 -13.31 5.51
C VAL A 431 -0.19 -14.39 6.52
N SER A 432 0.50 -15.53 6.44
CA SER A 432 0.44 -16.60 7.44
C SER A 432 1.80 -16.74 8.14
N TRP A 433 1.82 -17.37 9.31
CA TRP A 433 3.08 -17.73 9.97
C TRP A 433 3.94 -18.66 9.12
N ASP A 434 3.36 -19.56 8.32
CA ASP A 434 4.10 -20.41 7.38
C ASP A 434 4.87 -19.55 6.36
N LEU A 435 4.21 -18.54 5.79
CA LEU A 435 4.83 -17.62 4.83
C LEU A 435 5.93 -16.77 5.47
N ILE A 436 5.66 -16.21 6.66
CA ILE A 436 6.64 -15.41 7.41
C ILE A 436 7.86 -16.25 7.75
N ASN A 437 7.65 -17.47 8.28
CA ASN A 437 8.73 -18.35 8.70
C ASN A 437 9.57 -18.85 7.52
N LYS A 438 8.93 -19.09 6.35
CA LYS A 438 9.63 -19.43 5.10
C LYS A 438 10.65 -18.35 4.70
N TYR A 439 10.33 -17.08 4.92
CA TYR A 439 11.16 -15.93 4.52
C TYR A 439 11.69 -15.13 5.73
N ARG A 440 11.81 -15.74 6.92
CA ARG A 440 12.14 -15.02 8.17
C ARG A 440 13.57 -14.49 8.22
N GLU A 441 14.49 -15.08 7.46
CA GLU A 441 15.89 -14.69 7.46
C GLU A 441 16.06 -13.19 7.11
N GLY A 442 16.82 -12.48 7.94
CA GLY A 442 17.05 -11.04 7.75
C GLY A 442 15.87 -10.14 8.16
N LEU A 443 14.83 -10.68 8.78
CA LEU A 443 13.69 -9.92 9.31
C LEU A 443 13.70 -9.87 10.85
N ILE A 444 13.09 -8.84 11.41
CA ILE A 444 12.74 -8.72 12.84
C ILE A 444 11.22 -8.63 12.92
N ILE A 445 10.59 -9.54 13.66
CA ILE A 445 9.13 -9.63 13.76
C ILE A 445 8.65 -9.04 15.09
N GLY A 446 7.90 -7.94 15.00
CA GLY A 446 7.24 -7.26 16.11
C GLY A 446 5.80 -7.75 16.34
N SER A 447 5.32 -7.62 17.57
CA SER A 447 3.96 -8.03 17.94
C SER A 447 2.84 -7.17 17.34
N GLY A 448 3.17 -6.08 16.65
CA GLY A 448 2.23 -5.20 15.99
C GLY A 448 1.68 -4.10 16.89
N SER A 449 0.49 -3.61 16.55
CA SER A 449 -0.16 -2.49 17.22
C SER A 449 -1.17 -2.95 18.28
N HIS A 450 -2.01 -2.04 18.74
CA HIS A 450 -3.25 -2.37 19.46
C HIS A 450 -4.26 -3.19 18.63
N GLU A 451 -4.04 -3.36 17.31
CA GLU A 451 -4.75 -4.34 16.46
C GLU A 451 -4.01 -5.71 16.38
N GLY A 452 -2.95 -5.90 17.17
CA GLY A 452 -2.16 -7.13 17.25
C GLY A 452 -2.68 -8.16 18.25
N MET A 453 -2.30 -9.43 18.06
CA MET A 453 -2.81 -10.55 18.86
C MET A 453 -2.38 -10.49 20.33
N VAL A 454 -1.16 -10.03 20.62
CA VAL A 454 -0.64 -9.90 22.00
C VAL A 454 -1.51 -8.95 22.82
N PHE A 455 -1.84 -7.78 22.27
CA PHE A 455 -2.70 -6.81 22.95
C PHE A 455 -4.15 -7.30 23.04
N SER A 456 -4.70 -7.85 21.95
CA SER A 456 -6.05 -8.42 21.91
C SER A 456 -6.26 -9.50 22.97
N ASN A 457 -5.27 -10.39 23.14
CA ASN A 457 -5.28 -11.40 24.20
C ASN A 457 -5.17 -10.75 25.59
N ALA A 458 -4.35 -9.73 25.78
CA ALA A 458 -4.20 -9.06 27.08
C ALA A 458 -5.49 -8.43 27.62
N LEU A 459 -6.43 -8.06 26.75
CA LEU A 459 -7.74 -7.54 27.14
C LEU A 459 -8.63 -8.60 27.82
N ASN A 460 -8.59 -9.85 27.35
CA ASN A 460 -9.65 -10.83 27.67
C ASN A 460 -9.16 -12.23 28.04
N LYS A 461 -7.88 -12.54 27.82
CA LYS A 461 -7.31 -13.88 27.94
C LYS A 461 -6.38 -14.01 29.16
N PRO A 462 -6.15 -15.24 29.62
CA PRO A 462 -5.23 -15.51 30.72
C PRO A 462 -3.77 -15.22 30.36
N ASP A 463 -2.94 -15.03 31.40
CA ASP A 463 -1.53 -14.69 31.25
C ASP A 463 -0.73 -15.72 30.42
N TYR A 464 -0.98 -17.03 30.58
CA TYR A 464 -0.23 -18.06 29.85
C TYR A 464 -0.46 -17.99 28.33
N VAL A 465 -1.68 -17.69 27.88
CA VAL A 465 -2.02 -17.52 26.47
C VAL A 465 -1.25 -16.35 25.86
N ILE A 466 -1.16 -15.24 26.61
CA ILE A 466 -0.40 -14.06 26.20
C ILE A 466 1.09 -14.42 26.11
N ALA A 467 1.61 -15.14 27.11
CA ALA A 467 3.01 -15.57 27.16
C ALA A 467 3.39 -16.51 26.02
N GLU A 468 2.52 -17.45 25.64
CA GLU A 468 2.70 -18.34 24.48
C GLU A 468 2.68 -17.57 23.15
N GLU A 469 1.74 -16.62 23.00
CA GLU A 469 1.67 -15.78 21.81
C GLU A 469 2.94 -14.94 21.63
N MET A 470 3.49 -14.39 22.73
CA MET A 470 4.75 -13.64 22.73
C MET A 470 5.97 -14.46 22.25
N GLU A 471 5.92 -15.79 22.26
CA GLU A 471 7.03 -16.62 21.78
C GLU A 471 7.25 -16.54 20.27
N LYS A 472 6.22 -16.13 19.51
CA LYS A 472 6.27 -16.03 18.05
C LYS A 472 7.04 -14.80 17.55
N TYR A 473 7.24 -13.82 18.43
CA TYR A 473 7.77 -12.49 18.12
C TYR A 473 9.17 -12.28 18.68
N ASP A 474 9.99 -11.54 17.93
CA ASP A 474 11.34 -11.13 18.35
C ASP A 474 11.27 -9.88 19.25
N VAL A 475 10.27 -9.03 19.02
CA VAL A 475 10.06 -7.75 19.69
C VAL A 475 8.59 -7.64 20.12
N ILE A 476 8.36 -7.19 21.35
CA ILE A 476 7.03 -6.84 21.85
C ILE A 476 6.86 -5.33 21.79
N GLU A 477 5.83 -4.90 21.09
CA GLU A 477 5.47 -3.50 20.90
C GLU A 477 4.43 -3.06 21.93
N MET A 478 4.59 -1.85 22.42
CA MET A 478 3.64 -1.15 23.27
C MET A 478 3.27 0.19 22.66
N GLN A 479 2.03 0.62 22.87
CA GLN A 479 1.50 1.86 22.28
C GLN A 479 0.81 2.73 23.32
N PRO A 480 0.78 4.06 23.14
CA PRO A 480 -0.07 4.94 23.93
C PRO A 480 -1.52 4.45 23.98
N ALA A 481 -2.11 4.39 25.17
CA ALA A 481 -3.44 3.82 25.39
C ALA A 481 -4.54 4.50 24.55
N GLU A 482 -4.38 5.79 24.25
CA GLU A 482 -5.34 6.58 23.45
C GLU A 482 -5.51 6.09 22.01
N LEU A 483 -4.56 5.33 21.46
CA LEU A 483 -4.68 4.74 20.12
C LEU A 483 -5.75 3.63 20.09
N ALA A 484 -5.93 2.92 21.19
CA ALA A 484 -6.98 1.90 21.32
C ALA A 484 -8.35 2.48 21.72
N ARG A 485 -8.53 3.82 21.70
CA ARG A 485 -9.77 4.47 22.15
C ARG A 485 -11.02 4.05 21.37
N HIS A 486 -10.89 3.51 20.17
CA HIS A 486 -12.04 3.01 19.41
C HIS A 486 -12.65 1.74 20.01
N TRP A 487 -11.91 1.02 20.85
CA TRP A 487 -12.44 -0.07 21.68
C TRP A 487 -13.26 0.44 22.88
N TRP A 488 -13.30 1.77 23.14
CA TRP A 488 -14.03 2.43 24.24
C TRP A 488 -15.55 2.55 23.99
N HIS A 489 -16.05 2.45 22.76
CA HIS A 489 -17.40 2.94 22.44
C HIS A 489 -18.30 1.94 21.69
N ASN A 490 -18.16 0.63 21.92
CA ASN A 490 -18.93 -0.38 21.18
C ASN A 490 -20.30 -0.71 21.79
N GLU A 491 -20.87 0.16 22.63
CA GLU A 491 -22.16 -0.05 23.32
C GLU A 491 -22.22 -1.36 24.13
N ARG A 492 -21.07 -2.03 24.37
CA ARG A 492 -20.95 -3.20 25.25
C ARG A 492 -20.59 -2.69 26.64
N THR A 493 -21.48 -2.99 27.59
CA THR A 493 -21.45 -2.47 28.96
C THR A 493 -20.18 -2.85 29.73
N GLU A 494 -19.74 -1.93 30.59
CA GLU A 494 -18.75 -2.08 31.69
C GLU A 494 -17.28 -2.34 31.35
N THR A 495 -16.92 -2.90 30.19
CA THR A 495 -15.53 -3.22 29.77
C THR A 495 -14.83 -2.17 28.92
N ASP A 496 -15.58 -1.18 28.43
CA ASP A 496 -15.08 -0.21 27.46
C ASP A 496 -14.62 1.09 28.18
N LYS A 497 -13.61 0.99 29.06
CA LYS A 497 -13.00 2.12 29.77
C LYS A 497 -11.49 2.18 29.53
N GLU A 498 -10.89 3.38 29.59
CA GLU A 498 -9.43 3.57 29.51
C GLU A 498 -8.65 2.61 30.41
N GLU A 499 -9.18 2.40 31.61
CA GLU A 499 -8.55 1.63 32.67
C GLU A 499 -8.23 0.20 32.20
N TYR A 500 -9.12 -0.44 31.44
CA TYR A 500 -8.89 -1.81 30.92
C TYR A 500 -7.84 -1.86 29.82
N ILE A 501 -7.77 -0.83 28.96
CA ILE A 501 -6.73 -0.72 27.93
C ILE A 501 -5.37 -0.52 28.60
N ILE A 502 -5.31 0.34 29.61
CA ILE A 502 -4.11 0.57 30.41
C ILE A 502 -3.70 -0.73 31.12
N ASP A 503 -4.64 -1.47 31.71
CA ASP A 503 -4.37 -2.73 32.40
C ASP A 503 -3.93 -3.85 31.45
N ALA A 504 -4.45 -3.87 30.23
CA ALA A 504 -3.95 -4.75 29.16
C ALA A 504 -2.49 -4.43 28.84
N TRP A 505 -2.12 -3.15 28.65
CA TRP A 505 -0.73 -2.77 28.43
C TRP A 505 0.19 -3.06 29.61
N LYS A 506 -0.27 -2.86 30.86
CA LYS A 506 0.47 -3.29 32.06
C LYS A 506 0.69 -4.80 32.07
N THR A 507 -0.31 -5.58 31.65
CA THR A 507 -0.21 -7.04 31.53
C THR A 507 0.82 -7.42 30.48
N VAL A 508 0.77 -6.81 29.30
CA VAL A 508 1.77 -7.00 28.22
C VAL A 508 3.18 -6.70 28.73
N TYR A 509 3.38 -5.55 29.37
CA TYR A 509 4.69 -5.16 29.90
C TYR A 509 5.23 -6.17 30.92
N ARG A 510 4.40 -6.55 31.90
CA ARG A 510 4.79 -7.47 32.97
C ARG A 510 5.19 -8.84 32.39
N ILE A 511 4.35 -9.43 31.55
CA ILE A 511 4.60 -10.77 30.99
C ILE A 511 5.83 -10.72 30.06
N ALA A 512 5.97 -9.69 29.23
CA ALA A 512 7.13 -9.53 28.37
C ALA A 512 8.43 -9.42 29.17
N LYS A 513 8.40 -8.70 30.31
CA LYS A 513 9.54 -8.59 31.25
C LYS A 513 9.86 -9.94 31.90
N GLU A 514 8.87 -10.66 32.40
CA GLU A 514 9.01 -12.02 32.97
C GLU A 514 9.63 -12.99 31.96
N LYS A 515 9.27 -12.87 30.68
CA LYS A 515 9.78 -13.67 29.56
C LYS A 515 11.10 -13.16 28.97
N ASN A 516 11.70 -12.10 29.51
CA ASN A 516 12.91 -11.45 28.99
C ASN A 516 12.80 -11.05 27.50
N LYS A 517 11.62 -10.62 27.06
CA LYS A 517 11.39 -10.16 25.68
C LYS A 517 11.93 -8.75 25.48
N PHE A 518 12.29 -8.43 24.23
CA PHE A 518 12.73 -7.08 23.85
C PHE A 518 11.51 -6.19 23.64
N ILE A 519 11.34 -5.15 24.47
CA ILE A 519 10.13 -4.31 24.48
C ILE A 519 10.43 -2.93 23.87
N VAL A 520 9.58 -2.46 22.96
CA VAL A 520 9.69 -1.11 22.37
C VAL A 520 8.35 -0.39 22.43
N ALA A 521 8.38 0.94 22.48
CA ALA A 521 7.21 1.78 22.36
C ALA A 521 7.12 2.36 20.93
N SER A 522 6.02 2.11 20.21
CA SER A 522 5.78 2.66 18.86
C SER A 522 4.60 3.64 18.86
N GLY A 523 4.66 4.66 18.00
CA GLY A 523 3.67 5.74 17.94
C GLY A 523 2.50 5.48 16.99
N HIS A 524 2.61 4.47 16.12
CA HIS A 524 1.61 4.14 15.09
C HIS A 524 1.26 5.31 14.18
N ALA A 525 2.24 6.15 13.83
CA ALA A 525 1.98 7.49 13.31
C ALA A 525 1.37 7.47 11.89
N HIS A 526 0.16 8.01 11.76
CA HIS A 526 -0.57 8.14 10.48
C HIS A 526 -0.55 9.57 9.91
N PHE A 527 -0.14 10.52 10.75
CA PHE A 527 -0.03 11.94 10.42
C PHE A 527 1.04 12.58 11.30
N VAL A 528 1.41 13.81 10.98
CA VAL A 528 2.36 14.59 11.81
C VAL A 528 1.58 15.56 12.68
N GLU A 529 0.66 16.30 12.07
CA GLU A 529 -0.05 17.39 12.74
C GLU A 529 -1.50 17.04 13.10
N ILE A 530 -2.04 17.71 14.11
CA ILE A 530 -3.45 17.54 14.44
C ILE A 530 -4.36 18.04 13.31
N GLU A 531 -3.91 19.02 12.51
CA GLU A 531 -4.63 19.48 11.33
C GLU A 531 -4.70 18.40 10.23
N ASP A 532 -3.65 17.58 10.09
CA ASP A 532 -3.60 16.45 9.16
C ASP A 532 -4.56 15.32 9.57
N ALA A 533 -4.93 15.26 10.86
CA ALA A 533 -5.90 14.29 11.36
C ALA A 533 -7.26 14.41 10.67
N LEU A 534 -7.65 15.60 10.23
CA LEU A 534 -8.90 15.78 9.51
C LEU A 534 -8.89 14.97 8.19
N LEU A 535 -7.79 15.02 7.45
CA LEU A 535 -7.63 14.23 6.22
C LEU A 535 -7.65 12.73 6.54
N HIS A 536 -6.89 12.30 7.55
CA HIS A 536 -6.90 10.91 8.04
C HIS A 536 -8.32 10.42 8.33
N ASN A 537 -9.10 11.22 9.06
CA ASN A 537 -10.49 10.90 9.40
C ASN A 537 -11.38 10.82 8.17
N ILE A 538 -11.28 11.77 7.23
CA ILE A 538 -12.05 11.76 5.98
C ILE A 538 -11.77 10.48 5.20
N LEU A 539 -10.50 10.09 5.09
CA LEU A 539 -10.10 8.86 4.41
C LEU A 539 -10.71 7.63 5.08
N ILE A 540 -10.67 7.53 6.42
CA ILE A 540 -11.31 6.46 7.17
C ILE A 540 -12.82 6.43 6.96
N TYR A 541 -13.50 7.57 7.08
CA TYR A 541 -14.96 7.65 6.93
C TYR A 541 -15.41 7.28 5.52
N SER A 542 -14.60 7.56 4.49
CA SER A 542 -14.86 7.16 3.11
C SER A 542 -14.90 5.64 2.90
N GLN A 543 -14.31 4.86 3.82
CA GLN A 543 -14.28 3.40 3.74
C GLN A 543 -15.53 2.72 4.30
N LEU A 544 -16.35 3.43 5.09
CA LEU A 544 -17.49 2.81 5.76
C LEU A 544 -18.60 2.46 4.75
N PRO A 545 -19.23 1.27 4.85
CA PRO A 545 -20.19 0.82 3.87
C PRO A 545 -21.44 1.72 3.86
N PRO A 546 -21.98 2.06 2.67
CA PRO A 546 -23.11 3.00 2.54
C PRO A 546 -24.41 2.51 3.21
N LYS A 547 -24.51 1.20 3.52
CA LYS A 547 -25.67 0.59 4.17
C LYS A 547 -25.79 0.88 5.67
N ARG A 548 -24.74 1.40 6.32
CA ARG A 548 -24.85 1.97 7.67
C ARG A 548 -24.84 3.48 7.53
N PRO A 549 -25.96 4.19 7.75
CA PRO A 549 -26.01 5.63 7.57
C PRO A 549 -24.92 6.32 8.41
N HIS A 550 -24.11 7.20 7.81
CA HIS A 550 -23.10 7.98 8.54
C HIS A 550 -23.68 8.72 9.76
N PHE A 551 -24.98 9.04 9.70
CA PHE A 551 -25.75 9.74 10.73
C PHE A 551 -26.30 8.82 11.84
N SER A 552 -26.27 7.50 11.64
CA SER A 552 -26.82 6.51 12.60
C SER A 552 -25.87 6.15 13.73
N ARG A 553 -24.59 6.55 13.64
CA ARG A 553 -23.67 6.52 14.78
C ARG A 553 -23.83 7.81 15.57
N LYS A 554 -24.42 7.73 16.77
CA LYS A 554 -24.44 8.86 17.72
C LYS A 554 -23.00 9.17 18.12
N GLY A 555 -22.44 10.25 17.58
CA GLY A 555 -21.11 10.76 17.92
C GLY A 555 -20.27 11.01 16.67
N LYS A 556 -20.10 12.29 16.29
CA LYS A 556 -19.00 12.72 15.42
C LYS A 556 -17.71 12.54 16.21
N MET A 557 -17.09 11.36 16.16
CA MET A 557 -15.81 11.17 16.82
C MET A 557 -14.73 11.88 16.00
N GLU A 558 -14.04 12.82 16.63
CA GLU A 558 -12.88 13.52 16.06
C GLU A 558 -11.73 12.56 15.77
N PHE A 559 -11.70 11.37 16.39
CA PHE A 559 -10.73 10.30 16.10
C PHE A 559 -11.41 8.93 16.23
N PRO A 560 -11.98 8.37 15.15
CA PRO A 560 -12.65 7.07 15.20
C PRO A 560 -11.70 5.90 15.50
N PHE A 561 -10.38 6.09 15.41
CA PHE A 561 -9.31 5.13 15.76
C PHE A 561 -8.25 5.72 16.71
N GLY A 562 -8.58 6.76 17.49
CA GLY A 562 -7.63 7.47 18.35
C GLY A 562 -6.67 8.41 17.58
N PRO A 563 -6.06 9.41 18.23
CA PRO A 563 -5.11 10.30 17.59
C PRO A 563 -3.76 9.60 17.42
N ALA A 564 -3.32 9.44 16.17
CA ALA A 564 -2.07 8.78 15.82
C ALA A 564 -1.02 9.74 15.20
N PRO A 565 -0.62 10.83 15.92
CA PRO A 565 0.42 11.74 15.45
C PRO A 565 1.81 11.11 15.55
N PHE A 566 2.74 11.70 14.80
CA PHE A 566 4.16 11.52 14.98
C PHE A 566 4.62 12.24 16.26
N ARG A 567 4.53 11.55 17.41
CA ARG A 567 4.81 12.12 18.74
C ARG A 567 6.27 12.56 18.88
N THR A 568 6.47 13.59 19.67
CA THR A 568 7.80 13.98 20.15
C THR A 568 8.36 12.95 21.15
N THR A 569 9.64 13.08 21.54
CA THR A 569 10.23 12.21 22.56
C THR A 569 9.54 12.43 23.90
N LYS A 570 9.32 13.69 24.28
CA LYS A 570 8.66 14.08 25.51
C LYS A 570 7.23 13.55 25.62
N GLU A 571 6.40 13.74 24.59
CA GLU A 571 5.02 13.23 24.56
C GLU A 571 4.99 11.70 24.70
N MET A 572 5.95 11.01 24.08
CA MET A 572 6.02 9.55 24.17
C MET A 572 6.44 9.07 25.57
N LEU A 573 7.35 9.79 26.25
CA LEU A 573 7.71 9.51 27.65
C LEU A 573 6.51 9.72 28.60
N GLU A 574 5.64 10.68 28.30
CA GLU A 574 4.44 10.94 29.11
C GLU A 574 3.30 9.94 28.85
N SER A 575 3.38 9.15 27.76
CA SER A 575 2.33 8.22 27.33
C SER A 575 2.22 6.92 28.16
N PHE A 576 3.18 6.65 29.05
CA PHE A 576 3.24 5.42 29.87
C PHE A 576 3.32 5.73 31.38
N PRO A 577 2.33 6.44 31.95
CA PRO A 577 2.41 6.96 33.32
C PRO A 577 2.43 5.88 34.42
N TYR A 578 2.11 4.64 34.07
CA TYR A 578 2.07 3.49 34.99
C TYR A 578 3.40 2.73 35.10
N LEU A 579 4.43 3.11 34.33
CA LEU A 579 5.77 2.56 34.42
C LEU A 579 6.70 3.53 35.14
N SER A 580 7.79 3.03 35.72
CA SER A 580 8.81 3.91 36.31
C SER A 580 9.56 4.69 35.22
N LYS A 581 10.12 5.86 35.57
CA LYS A 581 10.88 6.69 34.61
C LYS A 581 11.98 5.92 33.88
N GLN A 582 12.66 5.00 34.56
CA GLN A 582 13.70 4.17 33.97
C GLN A 582 13.13 3.17 32.96
N GLU A 583 12.00 2.54 33.27
CA GLU A 583 11.33 1.58 32.38
C GLU A 583 10.77 2.27 31.14
N VAL A 584 10.14 3.44 31.31
CA VAL A 584 9.66 4.27 30.19
C VAL A 584 10.82 4.69 29.29
N HIS A 585 11.89 5.23 29.87
CA HIS A 585 13.09 5.61 29.11
C HIS A 585 13.66 4.42 28.33
N GLN A 586 13.68 3.24 28.94
CA GLN A 586 14.15 2.03 28.29
C GLN A 586 13.32 1.68 27.05
N ILE A 587 11.99 1.67 27.13
CA ILE A 587 11.13 1.26 26.01
C ILE A 587 10.91 2.37 24.96
N VAL A 588 11.02 3.65 25.35
CA VAL A 588 10.78 4.81 24.46
C VAL A 588 12.06 5.27 23.77
N ILE A 589 13.20 5.28 24.46
CA ILE A 589 14.47 5.82 23.94
C ILE A 589 15.46 4.69 23.69
N THR A 590 15.85 3.97 24.74
CA THR A 590 16.99 3.03 24.67
C THR A 590 16.74 1.90 23.68
N ASN A 591 15.65 1.14 23.83
CA ASN A 591 15.37 -0.03 23.01
C ASN A 591 15.05 0.32 21.55
N PRO A 592 14.27 1.37 21.23
CA PRO A 592 14.07 1.78 19.83
C PRO A 592 15.37 2.21 19.14
N ASN A 593 16.25 2.92 19.85
CA ASN A 593 17.58 3.25 19.34
C ASN A 593 18.44 2.00 19.10
N LEU A 594 18.41 1.02 20.01
CA LEU A 594 19.10 -0.26 19.84
C LEU A 594 18.56 -1.07 18.67
N LEU A 595 17.24 -1.06 18.42
CA LEU A 595 16.65 -1.71 17.25
C LEU A 595 17.13 -1.03 15.96
N ALA A 596 17.13 0.30 15.93
CA ALA A 596 17.65 1.07 14.80
C ALA A 596 19.14 0.76 14.51
N ASP A 597 19.95 0.50 15.54
CA ASP A 597 21.36 0.13 15.40
C ASP A 597 21.56 -1.30 14.90
N ARG A 598 20.59 -2.20 15.10
CA ARG A 598 20.62 -3.59 14.60
C ARG A 598 20.28 -3.72 13.12
N VAL A 599 19.64 -2.70 12.55
CA VAL A 599 19.27 -2.63 11.14
C VAL A 599 20.44 -2.05 10.34
N GLU A 600 20.73 -2.58 9.16
CA GLU A 600 21.75 -2.02 8.26
C GLU A 600 21.23 -0.76 7.55
N GLU A 601 22.12 0.10 7.07
CA GLU A 601 21.70 1.15 6.14
C GLU A 601 21.57 0.54 4.74
N LEU A 602 20.35 0.50 4.22
CA LEU A 602 20.01 -0.25 3.01
C LEU A 602 19.54 0.69 1.90
N SER A 603 19.76 0.28 0.65
CA SER A 603 19.04 0.83 -0.49
C SER A 603 17.89 -0.11 -0.86
N PRO A 604 16.66 0.40 -0.99
CA PRO A 604 15.52 -0.43 -1.41
C PRO A 604 15.62 -0.84 -2.89
N ILE A 605 16.47 -0.16 -3.66
CA ILE A 605 16.73 -0.42 -5.07
C ILE A 605 18.22 -0.72 -5.27
N PRO A 606 18.59 -1.62 -6.20
CA PRO A 606 20.01 -1.82 -6.52
C PRO A 606 20.63 -0.53 -7.05
N LEU A 607 21.82 -0.18 -6.53
CA LEU A 607 22.57 1.00 -6.97
C LEU A 607 23.87 0.59 -7.66
N ASP A 608 24.37 1.47 -8.53
CA ASP A 608 25.70 1.38 -9.13
C ASP A 608 26.76 2.04 -8.23
N GLU A 609 28.01 2.08 -8.72
CA GLU A 609 29.15 2.65 -7.98
C GLU A 609 29.02 4.16 -7.74
N LYS A 610 28.12 4.85 -8.47
CA LYS A 610 27.86 6.29 -8.37
C LYS A 610 26.59 6.58 -7.55
N GLU A 611 26.03 5.58 -6.88
CA GLU A 611 24.78 5.65 -6.11
C GLU A 611 23.52 5.95 -6.95
N PHE A 612 23.53 5.65 -8.25
CA PHE A 612 22.34 5.71 -9.12
C PHE A 612 21.68 4.34 -9.28
N PRO A 613 20.38 4.26 -9.60
CA PRO A 613 19.71 2.99 -9.87
C PRO A 613 20.46 2.17 -10.92
N LYS A 614 20.87 0.96 -10.55
CA LYS A 614 21.68 0.10 -11.40
C LYS A 614 20.84 -0.46 -12.54
N LEU A 615 21.28 -0.23 -13.77
CA LEU A 615 20.74 -0.90 -14.95
C LEU A 615 21.24 -2.35 -15.03
N PHE A 616 20.32 -3.29 -15.22
CA PHE A 616 20.62 -4.69 -15.54
C PHE A 616 20.16 -4.97 -16.96
N THR A 617 21.10 -5.23 -17.87
CA THR A 617 20.80 -5.49 -19.28
C THR A 617 20.59 -6.98 -19.53
N PRO A 618 19.60 -7.36 -20.37
CA PRO A 618 19.37 -8.75 -20.73
C PRO A 618 20.47 -9.26 -21.67
N LYS A 619 20.70 -10.58 -21.67
CA LYS A 619 21.69 -11.24 -22.55
C LYS A 619 21.04 -12.40 -23.29
N ILE A 620 21.26 -12.47 -24.61
CA ILE A 620 20.85 -13.57 -25.47
C ILE A 620 22.04 -13.90 -26.39
N ASP A 621 22.51 -15.14 -26.37
CA ASP A 621 23.70 -15.53 -27.12
C ASP A 621 23.54 -15.30 -28.64
N GLY A 622 24.55 -14.66 -29.24
CA GLY A 622 24.61 -14.36 -30.68
C GLY A 622 23.64 -13.28 -31.17
N ILE A 623 22.97 -12.54 -30.26
CA ILE A 623 22.04 -11.49 -30.66
C ILE A 623 22.74 -10.25 -31.21
N ASP A 624 23.91 -9.90 -30.68
CA ASP A 624 24.69 -8.72 -31.08
C ASP A 624 25.17 -8.85 -32.53
N ASP A 625 25.65 -10.04 -32.90
CA ASP A 625 26.07 -10.35 -34.28
C ASP A 625 24.88 -10.28 -35.23
N LYS A 626 23.74 -10.90 -34.87
CA LYS A 626 22.51 -10.86 -35.68
C LYS A 626 21.99 -9.44 -35.87
N PHE A 627 22.06 -8.62 -34.82
CA PHE A 627 21.67 -7.21 -34.86
C PHE A 627 22.54 -6.44 -35.85
N ARG A 628 23.86 -6.56 -35.75
CA ARG A 628 24.83 -5.92 -36.66
C ARG A 628 24.65 -6.40 -38.10
N GLU A 629 24.56 -7.70 -38.32
CA GLU A 629 24.37 -8.30 -39.65
C GLU A 629 23.09 -7.80 -40.32
N LEU A 630 21.97 -7.76 -39.60
CA LEU A 630 20.69 -7.29 -40.12
C LEU A 630 20.75 -5.81 -40.52
N ALA A 631 21.25 -4.96 -39.62
CA ALA A 631 21.34 -3.53 -39.87
C ALA A 631 22.25 -3.23 -41.07
N MET A 632 23.43 -3.85 -41.13
CA MET A 632 24.37 -3.70 -42.25
C MET A 632 23.80 -4.23 -43.57
N LYS A 633 23.10 -5.37 -43.54
CA LYS A 633 22.44 -5.94 -44.73
C LYS A 633 21.38 -4.98 -45.27
N ASN A 634 20.55 -4.41 -44.41
CA ASN A 634 19.50 -3.48 -44.81
C ASN A 634 20.04 -2.13 -45.28
N ALA A 635 21.11 -1.62 -44.64
CA ALA A 635 21.81 -0.44 -45.10
C ALA A 635 22.39 -0.64 -46.51
N ARG A 636 23.06 -1.77 -46.76
CA ARG A 636 23.60 -2.10 -48.09
C ARG A 636 22.51 -2.26 -49.14
N LYS A 637 21.34 -2.80 -48.74
CA LYS A 637 20.16 -2.88 -49.61
C LYS A 637 19.62 -1.49 -49.97
N LYS A 638 19.66 -0.51 -49.07
CA LYS A 638 19.14 0.85 -49.30
C LYS A 638 20.14 1.78 -50.00
N TYR A 639 21.41 1.76 -49.61
CA TYR A 639 22.44 2.73 -50.01
C TYR A 639 23.56 2.18 -50.91
N GLY A 640 23.56 0.87 -51.20
CA GLY A 640 24.56 0.23 -52.05
C GLY A 640 25.50 -0.70 -51.27
N ASN A 641 26.10 -1.68 -51.97
CA ASN A 641 27.02 -2.63 -51.36
C ASN A 641 28.26 -1.95 -50.74
N GLN A 642 28.77 -0.92 -51.42
CA GLN A 642 29.75 0.01 -50.87
C GLN A 642 28.97 1.20 -50.30
N LEU A 643 28.92 1.28 -48.98
CA LEU A 643 28.18 2.33 -48.28
C LEU A 643 28.90 3.67 -48.43
N PRO A 644 28.16 4.79 -48.53
CA PRO A 644 28.76 6.11 -48.35
C PRO A 644 29.39 6.23 -46.97
N GLU A 645 30.53 6.92 -46.86
CA GLU A 645 31.27 7.10 -45.59
C GLU A 645 30.38 7.64 -44.47
N LEU A 646 29.49 8.60 -44.80
CA LEU A 646 28.50 9.15 -43.87
C LEU A 646 27.57 8.07 -43.27
N VAL A 647 27.13 7.11 -44.09
CA VAL A 647 26.21 6.05 -43.67
C VAL A 647 26.96 4.99 -42.87
N GLU A 648 28.12 4.57 -43.35
CA GLU A 648 28.94 3.53 -42.68
C GLU A 648 29.46 4.00 -41.32
N SER A 649 29.98 5.23 -41.25
CA SER A 649 30.46 5.82 -39.99
C SER A 649 29.34 6.01 -38.98
N ARG A 650 28.18 6.51 -39.42
CA ARG A 650 26.99 6.66 -38.57
C ARG A 650 26.53 5.30 -38.03
N LEU A 651 26.33 4.33 -38.92
CA LEU A 651 25.77 3.04 -38.53
C LEU A 651 26.73 2.26 -37.62
N THR A 652 28.03 2.24 -37.93
CA THR A 652 29.02 1.55 -37.11
C THR A 652 29.07 2.13 -35.70
N ARG A 653 29.16 3.46 -35.59
CA ARG A 653 29.17 4.16 -34.30
C ARG A 653 27.95 3.85 -33.45
N GLU A 654 26.76 3.86 -34.06
CA GLU A 654 25.53 3.55 -33.33
C GLU A 654 25.45 2.08 -32.90
N LEU A 655 25.82 1.14 -33.79
CA LEU A 655 25.81 -0.28 -33.48
C LEU A 655 26.76 -0.62 -32.33
N ASP A 656 27.97 -0.06 -32.35
CA ASP A 656 28.96 -0.22 -31.28
C ASP A 656 28.39 0.32 -29.96
N ALA A 657 27.86 1.55 -29.96
CA ALA A 657 27.27 2.15 -28.76
C ALA A 657 26.06 1.35 -28.21
N ILE A 658 25.18 0.83 -29.07
CA ILE A 658 24.01 0.03 -28.67
C ILE A 658 24.45 -1.32 -28.08
N ILE A 659 25.44 -1.98 -28.68
CA ILE A 659 25.95 -3.28 -28.22
C ILE A 659 26.72 -3.12 -26.91
N ASP A 660 27.64 -2.17 -26.84
CA ASP A 660 28.50 -1.94 -25.68
C ASP A 660 27.69 -1.57 -24.43
N ASN A 661 26.56 -0.85 -24.61
CA ASN A 661 25.63 -0.52 -23.53
C ASN A 661 24.54 -1.59 -23.30
N GLY A 662 24.56 -2.73 -24.01
CA GLY A 662 23.66 -3.87 -23.77
C GLY A 662 22.22 -3.70 -24.26
N TYR A 663 21.98 -2.85 -25.26
CA TYR A 663 20.64 -2.55 -25.80
C TYR A 663 20.25 -3.41 -27.02
N ALA A 664 21.18 -4.18 -27.59
CA ALA A 664 20.92 -4.97 -28.79
C ALA A 664 19.75 -5.96 -28.65
N VAL A 665 19.60 -6.59 -27.47
CA VAL A 665 18.48 -7.50 -27.17
C VAL A 665 17.14 -6.80 -27.33
N ILE A 666 16.97 -5.62 -26.73
CA ILE A 666 15.67 -4.92 -26.78
C ILE A 666 15.38 -4.36 -28.17
N TYR A 667 16.42 -3.98 -28.94
CA TYR A 667 16.26 -3.61 -30.35
C TYR A 667 15.70 -4.79 -31.17
N MET A 668 16.30 -5.97 -31.00
CA MET A 668 15.88 -7.16 -31.75
C MET A 668 14.48 -7.64 -31.34
N ILE A 669 14.14 -7.59 -30.05
CA ILE A 669 12.77 -7.89 -29.59
C ILE A 669 11.77 -6.89 -30.18
N SER A 670 12.06 -5.58 -30.12
CA SER A 670 11.19 -4.55 -30.70
C SER A 670 10.99 -4.74 -32.20
N ARG A 671 12.05 -5.10 -32.93
CA ARG A 671 11.97 -5.45 -34.35
C ARG A 671 11.06 -6.66 -34.59
N ASP A 672 11.19 -7.71 -33.79
CA ASP A 672 10.35 -8.90 -33.93
C ASP A 672 8.88 -8.62 -33.56
N LEU A 673 8.61 -7.72 -32.59
CA LEU A 673 7.27 -7.23 -32.29
C LEU A 673 6.66 -6.48 -33.47
N VAL A 674 7.41 -5.55 -34.10
CA VAL A 674 6.95 -4.83 -35.29
C VAL A 674 6.66 -5.79 -36.44
N LYS A 675 7.60 -6.70 -36.73
CA LYS A 675 7.45 -7.70 -37.79
C LYS A 675 6.22 -8.57 -37.55
N LYS A 676 6.04 -9.09 -36.34
CA LYS A 676 4.88 -9.92 -35.99
C LYS A 676 3.57 -9.16 -36.18
N SER A 677 3.49 -7.90 -35.71
CA SER A 677 2.31 -7.06 -35.88
C SER A 677 1.95 -6.88 -37.37
N LEU A 678 2.94 -6.62 -38.22
CA LEU A 678 2.74 -6.49 -39.67
C LEU A 678 2.28 -7.80 -40.33
N GLU A 679 2.85 -8.94 -39.92
CA GLU A 679 2.42 -10.27 -40.37
C GLU A 679 0.98 -10.58 -39.95
N ASP A 680 0.56 -10.10 -38.77
CA ASP A 680 -0.82 -10.20 -38.29
C ASP A 680 -1.77 -9.17 -38.95
N GLY A 681 -1.27 -8.29 -39.83
CA GLY A 681 -2.04 -7.30 -40.56
C GLY A 681 -2.22 -5.94 -39.87
N TYR A 682 -1.48 -5.69 -38.79
CA TYR A 682 -1.55 -4.46 -38.00
C TYR A 682 -0.29 -3.61 -38.17
N LEU A 683 -0.46 -2.42 -38.75
CA LEU A 683 0.61 -1.43 -38.88
C LEU A 683 1.04 -0.89 -37.52
N VAL A 684 2.33 -0.60 -37.37
CA VAL A 684 2.92 -0.04 -36.14
C VAL A 684 3.48 1.35 -36.44
N GLY A 685 2.99 2.35 -35.72
CA GLY A 685 3.51 3.71 -35.81
C GLY A 685 4.82 3.87 -35.03
N SER A 686 5.76 4.63 -35.60
CA SER A 686 6.98 5.06 -34.91
C SER A 686 6.69 6.09 -33.82
N ARG A 687 7.36 6.02 -32.68
CA ARG A 687 7.21 6.98 -31.58
C ARG A 687 8.52 7.13 -30.79
N GLY A 688 8.64 8.23 -30.06
CA GLY A 688 9.68 8.40 -29.06
C GLY A 688 11.07 8.69 -29.64
N SER A 689 12.07 8.54 -28.78
CA SER A 689 13.46 8.92 -29.11
C SER A 689 14.16 7.92 -30.04
N VAL A 690 13.64 6.70 -30.20
CA VAL A 690 14.25 5.66 -31.05
C VAL A 690 14.35 6.07 -32.53
N GLY A 691 13.51 7.00 -32.99
CA GLY A 691 13.60 7.60 -34.34
C GLY A 691 14.90 8.36 -34.62
N SER A 692 15.69 8.66 -33.59
CA SER A 692 17.02 9.27 -33.74
C SER A 692 18.13 8.24 -34.04
N SER A 693 17.84 6.95 -33.95
CA SER A 693 18.77 5.84 -34.21
C SER A 693 18.65 5.33 -35.64
N PHE A 694 19.70 5.50 -36.44
CA PHE A 694 19.79 4.96 -37.79
C PHE A 694 19.85 3.43 -37.78
N ALA A 695 20.46 2.83 -36.75
CA ALA A 695 20.41 1.40 -36.52
C ALA A 695 18.96 0.92 -36.37
N ALA A 696 18.11 1.67 -35.64
CA ALA A 696 16.68 1.35 -35.51
C ALA A 696 15.94 1.43 -36.85
N THR A 697 16.25 2.42 -37.70
CA THR A 697 15.73 2.51 -39.06
C THR A 697 16.14 1.29 -39.88
N MET A 698 17.41 0.88 -39.81
CA MET A 698 17.95 -0.24 -40.57
C MET A 698 17.50 -1.60 -40.04
N THR A 699 17.05 -1.69 -38.79
CA THR A 699 16.38 -2.89 -38.27
C THR A 699 14.85 -2.81 -38.36
N GLU A 700 14.28 -1.84 -39.08
CA GLU A 700 12.84 -1.73 -39.32
C GLU A 700 12.00 -1.58 -38.03
N ILE A 701 12.60 -1.02 -36.97
CA ILE A 701 11.89 -0.68 -35.72
C ILE A 701 11.13 0.64 -35.90
N THR A 702 11.70 1.56 -36.68
CA THR A 702 11.14 2.88 -36.95
C THR A 702 11.24 3.23 -38.44
N GLU A 703 10.25 3.98 -38.92
CA GLU A 703 10.21 4.54 -40.26
C GLU A 703 10.99 5.87 -40.36
N VAL A 704 11.33 6.48 -39.23
CA VAL A 704 12.09 7.74 -39.17
C VAL A 704 13.53 7.46 -39.56
N ASN A 705 14.05 8.19 -40.54
CA ASN A 705 15.45 8.12 -40.94
C ASN A 705 16.22 9.34 -40.42
N PRO A 706 17.15 9.17 -39.45
CA PRO A 706 17.81 10.31 -38.80
C PRO A 706 18.99 10.89 -39.59
N LEU A 707 19.34 10.32 -40.74
CA LEU A 707 20.42 10.88 -41.58
C LEU A 707 20.07 12.31 -42.08
N PRO A 708 21.07 13.11 -42.51
CA PRO A 708 20.83 14.38 -43.17
C PRO A 708 19.90 14.24 -44.39
N PRO A 709 19.20 15.31 -44.81
CA PRO A 709 18.32 15.27 -45.97
C PRO A 709 19.06 14.76 -47.20
N HIS A 710 18.47 13.81 -47.90
CA HIS A 710 19.11 13.18 -49.04
C HIS A 710 18.12 12.63 -50.05
N TYR A 711 18.60 12.49 -51.28
CA TYR A 711 17.95 11.63 -52.27
C TYR A 711 18.55 10.24 -52.23
N VAL A 712 17.72 9.22 -52.47
CA VAL A 712 18.16 7.84 -52.69
C VAL A 712 17.31 7.17 -53.77
N CYS A 713 17.95 6.39 -54.63
CA CYS A 713 17.31 5.66 -55.71
C CYS A 713 16.98 4.22 -55.28
N LYS A 714 15.71 3.82 -55.33
CA LYS A 714 15.28 2.43 -55.00
C LYS A 714 15.86 1.36 -55.93
N GLU A 715 16.24 1.74 -57.15
CA GLU A 715 16.62 0.82 -58.22
C GLU A 715 18.13 0.61 -58.33
N CYS A 716 18.91 1.69 -58.34
CA CYS A 716 20.37 1.63 -58.49
C CYS A 716 21.13 2.14 -57.25
N GLN A 717 20.42 2.48 -56.16
CA GLN A 717 20.99 2.85 -54.87
C GLN A 717 21.84 4.13 -54.87
N TRP A 718 21.90 4.84 -56.01
CA TRP A 718 22.50 6.17 -56.11
C TRP A 718 21.86 7.10 -55.08
N ASN A 719 22.69 7.86 -54.37
CA ASN A 719 22.29 8.74 -53.30
C ASN A 719 23.05 10.06 -53.34
N LEU A 720 22.48 11.09 -52.71
CA LEU A 720 23.06 12.44 -52.62
C LEU A 720 22.59 13.10 -51.33
N PHE A 721 23.53 13.45 -50.45
CA PHE A 721 23.27 14.03 -49.13
C PHE A 721 23.52 15.54 -49.11
N PHE A 722 22.71 16.26 -48.33
CA PHE A 722 22.86 17.68 -48.05
C PHE A 722 23.21 17.87 -46.57
N THR A 723 24.46 18.20 -46.27
CA THR A 723 24.99 18.20 -44.89
C THR A 723 25.39 19.57 -44.35
N LYS A 724 25.52 20.60 -45.22
CA LYS A 724 26.02 21.93 -44.84
C LYS A 724 24.99 23.07 -44.98
N THR A 725 23.71 22.73 -45.15
CA THR A 725 22.64 23.72 -45.35
C THR A 725 21.66 23.71 -44.19
N GLU A 726 21.32 24.88 -43.67
CA GLU A 726 20.23 25.07 -42.70
C GLU A 726 18.87 25.27 -43.40
N GLU A 727 18.85 25.41 -44.73
CA GLU A 727 17.64 25.69 -45.51
C GLU A 727 16.76 24.46 -45.74
N VAL A 728 17.34 23.27 -45.59
CA VAL A 728 16.63 21.99 -45.69
C VAL A 728 16.94 21.19 -44.45
N LEU A 729 15.93 21.03 -43.59
CA LEU A 729 16.05 20.26 -42.35
C LEU A 729 15.53 18.82 -42.52
N SER A 730 14.62 18.61 -43.48
CA SER A 730 14.03 17.30 -43.77
C SER A 730 14.09 16.99 -45.25
N GLY A 731 14.39 15.75 -45.58
CA GLY A 731 14.32 15.22 -46.94
C GLY A 731 12.92 15.30 -47.52
N PHE A 732 11.87 15.34 -46.69
CA PHE A 732 10.50 15.52 -47.20
C PHE A 732 10.24 16.93 -47.75
N ASP A 733 11.08 17.91 -47.41
CA ASP A 733 11.01 19.28 -47.95
C ASP A 733 11.82 19.43 -49.24
N LEU A 734 12.62 18.43 -49.60
CA LEU A 734 13.35 18.39 -50.86
C LEU A 734 12.36 18.28 -52.02
N PRO A 735 12.43 19.18 -53.01
CA PRO A 735 11.49 19.18 -54.11
C PRO A 735 11.73 17.98 -55.03
N PRO A 736 10.69 17.40 -55.64
CA PRO A 736 10.86 16.28 -56.58
C PRO A 736 11.62 16.67 -57.86
N SER A 737 11.72 17.97 -58.15
CA SER A 737 12.47 18.55 -59.28
C SER A 737 13.72 19.27 -58.79
N PHE A 738 14.87 18.99 -59.41
CA PHE A 738 16.11 19.72 -59.09
C PHE A 738 16.03 21.20 -59.51
N SER A 739 15.17 21.56 -60.47
CA SER A 739 14.97 22.96 -60.86
C SER A 739 14.44 23.83 -59.72
N ALA A 740 13.64 23.26 -58.82
CA ALA A 740 13.05 23.98 -57.70
C ALA A 740 14.07 24.29 -56.59
N LEU A 741 15.20 23.56 -56.53
CA LEU A 741 16.34 23.90 -55.67
C LEU A 741 17.04 25.19 -56.10
N LEU A 742 16.76 25.70 -57.31
CA LEU A 742 17.34 26.94 -57.84
C LEU A 742 16.42 28.15 -57.64
N ASN A 743 15.32 28.01 -56.89
CA ASN A 743 14.35 29.08 -56.70
C ASN A 743 14.84 30.10 -55.65
N SER A 744 15.23 31.29 -56.11
CA SER A 744 15.70 32.40 -55.27
C SER A 744 14.63 33.02 -54.37
N GLU A 745 13.34 32.72 -54.59
CA GLU A 745 12.27 33.11 -53.66
C GLU A 745 12.17 32.16 -52.46
N LYS A 746 12.68 30.92 -52.59
CA LYS A 746 12.59 29.88 -51.56
C LYS A 746 13.92 29.67 -50.83
N TYR A 747 15.04 29.77 -51.53
CA TYR A 747 16.38 29.45 -51.05
C TYR A 747 17.31 30.65 -51.21
N THR A 748 18.25 30.85 -50.29
CA THR A 748 19.20 31.96 -50.40
C THR A 748 20.22 31.69 -51.50
N GLU A 749 20.95 32.74 -51.92
CA GLU A 749 21.99 32.58 -52.93
C GLU A 749 23.10 31.62 -52.48
N GLU A 750 23.45 31.62 -51.20
CA GLU A 750 24.40 30.68 -50.60
C GLU A 750 23.86 29.24 -50.64
N GLY A 751 22.58 29.04 -50.28
CA GLY A 751 21.92 27.74 -50.36
C GLY A 751 21.86 27.19 -51.78
N ILE A 752 21.47 28.02 -52.75
CA ILE A 752 21.45 27.67 -54.18
C ILE A 752 22.85 27.28 -54.67
N ASN A 753 23.86 28.07 -54.31
CA ASN A 753 25.25 27.77 -54.67
C ASN A 753 25.69 26.43 -54.07
N TYR A 754 25.40 26.18 -52.80
CA TYR A 754 25.68 24.91 -52.15
C TYR A 754 25.00 23.72 -52.83
N PHE A 755 23.72 23.84 -53.21
CA PHE A 755 23.04 22.79 -53.96
C PHE A 755 23.75 22.52 -55.28
N VAL A 756 24.03 23.56 -56.07
CA VAL A 756 24.70 23.40 -57.38
C VAL A 756 26.08 22.75 -57.21
N GLU A 757 26.88 23.19 -56.23
CA GLU A 757 28.20 22.63 -55.93
C GLU A 757 28.13 21.17 -55.50
N THR A 758 27.18 20.81 -54.63
CA THR A 758 26.97 19.42 -54.19
C THR A 758 26.66 18.51 -55.40
N PHE A 759 25.84 18.98 -56.34
CA PHE A 759 25.55 18.24 -57.56
C PHE A 759 26.77 18.17 -58.50
N MET A 760 27.52 19.27 -58.65
CA MET A 760 28.74 19.31 -59.46
C MET A 760 29.77 18.29 -58.99
N GLU A 761 30.00 18.20 -57.68
CA GLU A 761 30.89 17.20 -57.08
C GLU A 761 30.40 15.78 -57.38
N ASN A 762 29.11 15.50 -57.16
CA ASN A 762 28.55 14.17 -57.33
C ASN A 762 28.52 13.69 -58.80
N PHE A 763 28.37 14.61 -59.76
CA PHE A 763 28.41 14.30 -61.20
C PHE A 763 29.77 14.54 -61.85
N ASN A 764 30.78 14.96 -61.09
CA ASN A 764 32.11 15.33 -61.58
C ASN A 764 32.04 16.36 -62.73
N ILE A 765 31.20 17.39 -62.56
CA ILE A 765 31.00 18.48 -63.52
C ILE A 765 31.69 19.74 -62.97
N THR A 766 32.61 20.33 -63.72
CA THR A 766 33.33 21.56 -63.32
C THR A 766 32.69 22.85 -63.82
N ASP A 767 31.68 22.75 -64.67
CA ASP A 767 31.01 23.87 -65.33
C ASP A 767 29.65 24.14 -64.67
N LYS A 768 29.58 25.24 -63.91
CA LYS A 768 28.42 25.62 -63.10
C LYS A 768 27.17 25.86 -63.95
N ASP A 769 27.32 26.53 -65.09
CA ASP A 769 26.18 26.84 -65.98
C ASP A 769 25.60 25.56 -66.58
N LYS A 770 26.46 24.61 -66.97
CA LYS A 770 26.00 23.29 -67.43
C LYS A 770 25.25 22.53 -66.34
N MET A 771 25.71 22.59 -65.09
CA MET A 771 25.01 21.95 -63.98
C MET A 771 23.64 22.59 -63.75
N VAL A 772 23.57 23.91 -63.71
CA VAL A 772 22.32 24.67 -63.54
C VAL A 772 21.32 24.33 -64.66
N ILE A 773 21.76 24.26 -65.92
CA ILE A 773 20.91 23.84 -67.05
C ILE A 773 20.43 22.40 -66.87
N SER A 774 21.32 21.50 -66.44
CA SER A 774 20.97 20.10 -66.18
C SER A 774 19.93 19.96 -65.06
N MET A 775 20.07 20.73 -63.97
CA MET A 775 19.09 20.76 -62.88
C MET A 775 17.74 21.32 -63.34
N LYS A 776 17.74 22.38 -64.17
CA LYS A 776 16.52 22.97 -64.73
C LYS A 776 15.73 22.00 -65.61
N ASN A 777 16.44 21.17 -66.37
CA ASN A 777 15.86 20.23 -67.32
C ASN A 777 15.63 18.82 -66.75
N HIS A 778 15.95 18.60 -65.47
CA HIS A 778 15.78 17.30 -64.84
C HIS A 778 14.29 16.93 -64.73
N ASN A 779 13.94 15.71 -65.14
CA ASN A 779 12.59 15.21 -64.99
C ASN A 779 12.33 14.84 -63.53
N PRO A 780 11.31 15.44 -62.87
CA PRO A 780 11.03 15.18 -61.47
C PRO A 780 10.87 13.68 -61.17
N LYS A 781 11.36 13.22 -60.01
CA LYS A 781 11.33 11.81 -59.55
C LYS A 781 12.18 10.81 -60.35
N VAL A 782 12.80 11.21 -61.47
CA VAL A 782 13.69 10.34 -62.24
C VAL A 782 15.09 10.33 -61.65
N CYS A 783 15.65 9.15 -61.41
CA CYS A 783 17.03 9.04 -60.97
C CYS A 783 17.99 9.50 -62.09
N PRO A 784 18.91 10.43 -61.81
CA PRO A 784 19.85 10.93 -62.83
C PRO A 784 20.84 9.85 -63.30
N GLN A 785 21.08 8.80 -62.51
CA GLN A 785 22.01 7.71 -62.84
C GLN A 785 21.37 6.62 -63.69
N CYS A 786 20.23 6.05 -63.28
CA CYS A 786 19.59 4.92 -63.98
C CYS A 786 18.41 5.31 -64.87
N LYS A 787 17.99 6.58 -64.85
CA LYS A 787 16.87 7.13 -65.63
C LYS A 787 15.50 6.50 -65.37
N LYS A 788 15.33 5.77 -64.26
CA LYS A 788 14.03 5.24 -63.79
C LYS A 788 13.35 6.20 -62.81
N GLU A 789 12.02 6.18 -62.73
CA GLU A 789 11.23 6.89 -61.72
C GLU A 789 11.32 6.20 -60.36
N SER A 790 12.44 6.42 -59.67
CA SER A 790 12.79 5.65 -58.47
C SER A 790 13.44 6.48 -57.37
N LEU A 791 13.42 7.81 -57.48
CA LEU A 791 14.02 8.71 -56.51
C LEU A 791 13.08 8.94 -55.32
N ILE A 792 13.60 8.73 -54.11
CA ILE A 792 12.97 9.09 -52.83
C ILE A 792 13.77 10.23 -52.22
N ALA A 793 13.11 11.13 -51.51
CA ALA A 793 13.74 12.05 -50.60
C ALA A 793 13.45 11.63 -49.14
N ASP A 794 14.48 11.58 -48.31
CA ASP A 794 14.44 11.01 -46.95
C ASP A 794 15.49 11.69 -46.05
N GLY A 795 15.47 11.42 -44.75
CA GLY A 795 16.43 11.94 -43.78
C GLY A 795 15.93 13.21 -43.06
N HIS A 796 15.99 13.22 -41.73
CA HIS A 796 15.46 14.31 -40.90
C HIS A 796 16.52 14.98 -40.02
N ASN A 797 17.81 14.69 -40.27
CA ASN A 797 18.95 15.28 -39.57
C ASN A 797 18.89 15.20 -38.03
N ILE A 798 18.60 14.02 -37.50
CA ILE A 798 18.41 13.81 -36.06
C ILE A 798 19.68 13.22 -35.44
N GLN A 799 20.13 13.82 -34.33
CA GLN A 799 21.30 13.39 -33.59
C GLN A 799 21.00 12.14 -32.75
N PHE A 800 21.87 11.13 -32.86
CA PHE A 800 21.75 9.84 -32.16
C PHE A 800 21.75 9.98 -30.64
N GLU A 801 22.48 10.96 -30.14
CA GLU A 801 22.68 11.26 -28.73
C GLU A 801 21.36 11.63 -28.03
N THR A 802 20.34 12.00 -28.79
CA THR A 802 18.96 12.14 -28.29
C THR A 802 18.44 10.83 -27.65
N PHE A 803 18.88 9.67 -28.15
CA PHE A 803 18.51 8.35 -27.66
C PHE A 803 19.36 7.95 -26.44
N LEU A 804 20.66 7.73 -26.61
CA LEU A 804 21.55 7.15 -25.58
C LEU A 804 22.40 8.16 -24.78
N GLY A 805 22.30 9.46 -25.07
CA GLY A 805 23.26 10.44 -24.56
C GLY A 805 24.62 10.34 -25.25
N PHE A 806 25.62 10.99 -24.67
CA PHE A 806 27.00 10.98 -25.19
C PHE A 806 27.82 9.83 -24.59
N ASP A 807 27.60 9.55 -23.30
CA ASP A 807 28.40 8.61 -22.50
C ASP A 807 27.67 7.31 -22.18
N GLY A 808 26.48 7.08 -22.76
CA GLY A 808 25.61 5.95 -22.38
C GLY A 808 25.01 6.11 -20.97
N ASP A 809 25.02 7.33 -20.45
CA ASP A 809 24.54 7.71 -19.11
C ASP A 809 23.01 7.81 -19.03
N LYS A 810 22.34 7.79 -20.20
CA LYS A 810 20.89 7.75 -20.31
C LYS A 810 20.42 6.32 -20.51
N VAL A 811 19.36 5.94 -19.80
CA VAL A 811 18.65 4.67 -19.98
C VAL A 811 17.37 4.90 -20.78
N PRO A 812 17.38 4.82 -22.13
CA PRO A 812 16.17 4.99 -22.93
C PRO A 812 15.34 3.71 -23.02
N ASP A 813 14.07 3.89 -23.37
CA ASP A 813 13.13 2.87 -23.80
C ASP A 813 12.90 2.90 -25.33
N ILE A 814 12.21 1.88 -25.87
CA ILE A 814 11.79 1.83 -27.27
C ILE A 814 10.27 1.92 -27.33
N ASP A 815 9.77 3.03 -27.87
CA ASP A 815 8.34 3.28 -28.02
C ASP A 815 7.78 2.76 -29.35
N LEU A 816 6.77 1.90 -29.28
CA LEU A 816 6.03 1.40 -30.44
C LEU A 816 4.55 1.76 -30.32
N SER A 817 3.96 2.32 -31.38
CA SER A 817 2.53 2.63 -31.43
C SER A 817 1.77 1.56 -32.21
N ALA A 818 1.49 0.43 -31.56
CA ALA A 818 0.64 -0.61 -32.14
C ALA A 818 -0.85 -0.20 -32.10
N SER A 819 -1.63 -0.61 -33.10
CA SER A 819 -3.08 -0.45 -33.08
C SER A 819 -3.70 -1.24 -31.93
N ARG A 820 -4.56 -0.60 -31.13
CA ARG A 820 -5.38 -1.31 -30.13
C ARG A 820 -6.41 -2.16 -30.89
N CYS A 821 -6.36 -3.48 -30.72
CA CYS A 821 -7.38 -4.40 -31.21
C CYS A 821 -8.72 -4.17 -30.53
#